data_AF-A0ABD3PNB1-F1
#
_entry.id   AF-A0ABD3PNB1-F1
#
_cell.length_a   1.000
_cell.length_b   1.000
_cell.length_c   1.000
_cell.angle_alpha   90.00
_cell.angle_beta   90.00
_cell.angle_gamma   90.00
#
_symmetry.space_group_name_H-M   'P 1'
#
loop_
_entity.id
_entity.type
_entity.pdbx_description
1 polymer ?
#
loop_
_entity_poly.entity_id
_entity_poly.type
_entity_poly.pdbx_seq_one_letter_code
_entity_poly.pdbx_strand_id
1 'polypeptide(L)'
;MKLGKVARLALSGIAILINLAVGTSLPQSDGGEVDTNESRVAVPDHNGDSLNYDRSFEIYDNSFVDLHKVIPTSNERHRELKKPATSSSCINILVIAGSFVHGSSLNQTINESYIACETLDGKRYRVNGIPDHVMKAEKSNIIDGVVELDLPEGAYLDESTATLKLPSQIGLTFKAKSGNGGSARLFDHSRRSLAVSGTRTALVVRIVASNVAPLKSEATLSNAVFGNGADGTVDPMTLKSLYTTCSSGQLTFVPASDRNGRSINIRKGATTVSVSAPLGNADVVTNAAIAELNSQFSITNVKQLADHVMLFFPFSMGGADADMSGTVSRYGIDTDSPERWIEAGVLAHEIGHNLGMDHSSTIELEYGDYTCTMGNAAKETGPFYCFNGAKSWYLGWYNSRNYIYNAKDGIWNGRLVGQVDYMNENESTAKVVLKLNSASQTDYYVMFNRIMSGVSDMGSNMVVITKAGNEGGSESKSYVIGTLKSGESAKLPYDIDYLELKVNQINLSANPAYADVTVKMVCVTNCGATLETWTGIGGGTLADLITGTNNMTKKPSKTDVLLGLLESPSNIADNYGIRVKGWLVPPVSGSYQFWIASDDNGEFWLSTDNDSAHKVKICQVVDWASSREWDKSAEQKSMPVSLVAGQAYYFEALMKESYGNDNLAIAWQYPGKVREVIPAEFLRTTDPFGVGATLERWTGIGGVTIADLMSGTNSLAKAPSSTECLRNLDVLESPLNIGDNYGLRMKGWLVPPVTGLYQFAISSDDNGEFWLSTDDDPAHKVKICQIAWAPRRTWDAYPEQKSAWITLVAGEAYYYEALLKEGTGSDYMSLAWQYPGKNDFTAIPASFSLVARPQLPTYCGCKSCTEAVWNTNVTDAGGSYSCGARIAWLQSAQGYTEASACTKVFTEFPTVCLCNAVSCSGSLPTQKPSGFPTRKPSLRPTRKPSLRPTRKPLRRTKKATQKPI
;
A
#
# COMPACT_ATOMS: atom_id res chain seq x y z
N MET A 1 14.77 57.90 43.41
CA MET A 1 13.90 59.10 43.32
C MET A 1 13.07 59.03 42.05
N LYS A 2 11.76 59.38 42.16
CA LYS A 2 10.84 60.06 41.21
C LYS A 2 10.76 59.55 39.74
N LEU A 3 9.61 59.14 39.17
CA LEU A 3 8.19 59.60 39.12
C LEU A 3 7.83 60.47 37.89
N GLY A 4 6.76 60.08 37.17
CA GLY A 4 6.02 60.88 36.18
C GLY A 4 5.94 60.22 34.79
N LYS A 5 4.82 59.58 34.37
CA LYS A 5 3.59 60.15 33.77
C LYS A 5 3.84 60.83 32.40
N VAL A 6 3.06 60.68 31.32
CA VAL A 6 1.88 59.91 30.84
C VAL A 6 1.56 60.51 29.43
N ALA A 7 0.71 59.86 28.61
CA ALA A 7 0.24 60.28 27.25
C ALA A 7 1.17 59.88 26.09
N ARG A 8 0.68 59.43 24.91
CA ARG A 8 -0.71 59.19 24.41
C ARG A 8 -0.62 58.20 23.24
N LEU A 9 -1.48 57.18 23.19
CA LEU A 9 -2.25 56.76 22.00
C LEU A 9 -3.13 55.57 22.37
N ALA A 10 -4.39 55.62 21.94
CA ALA A 10 -5.40 54.62 22.23
C ALA A 10 -6.11 54.24 20.93
N LEU A 11 -6.44 52.95 20.78
CA LEU A 11 -7.81 52.50 20.46
C LEU A 11 -7.85 50.97 20.36
N SER A 12 -8.46 50.37 21.37
CA SER A 12 -9.06 49.03 21.28
C SER A 12 -10.36 49.10 20.50
N GLY A 13 -10.57 48.20 19.55
CA GLY A 13 -11.90 48.01 18.92
C GLY A 13 -12.77 47.05 19.72
N ILE A 14 -14.08 47.35 19.83
CA ILE A 14 -15.23 46.43 20.02
C ILE A 14 -16.53 47.27 20.02
N ALA A 15 -17.64 46.66 19.61
CA ALA A 15 -18.99 47.24 19.40
C ALA A 15 -19.06 48.15 18.14
N ILE A 16 -20.16 48.16 17.37
CA ILE A 16 -21.56 48.36 17.79
C ILE A 16 -22.54 47.28 17.31
N LEU A 17 -23.54 46.99 18.14
CA LEU A 17 -24.71 46.16 17.84
C LEU A 17 -25.85 46.95 17.15
N ILE A 18 -26.67 46.26 16.34
CA ILE A 18 -28.15 46.22 16.36
C ILE A 18 -28.85 47.54 16.82
N ASN A 19 -29.65 48.23 16.01
CA ASN A 19 -31.01 47.80 15.61
C ASN A 19 -31.73 48.76 14.62
N LEU A 20 -32.83 48.29 14.02
CA LEU A 20 -34.05 49.03 13.58
C LEU A 20 -33.92 50.33 12.74
N ALA A 21 -34.44 50.30 11.50
CA ALA A 21 -35.70 50.97 11.14
C ALA A 21 -36.07 50.75 9.65
N VAL A 22 -37.33 50.40 9.38
CA VAL A 22 -37.97 50.46 8.05
C VAL A 22 -38.77 51.75 7.96
N GLY A 23 -38.70 52.47 6.84
CA GLY A 23 -39.28 53.80 6.70
C GLY A 23 -39.47 54.28 5.25
N THR A 24 -40.22 53.50 4.47
CA THR A 24 -41.28 53.97 3.54
C THR A 24 -41.05 55.22 2.66
N SER A 25 -41.02 55.01 1.33
CA SER A 25 -41.94 55.69 0.40
C SER A 25 -42.01 55.02 -0.99
N LEU A 26 -43.25 54.86 -1.45
CA LEU A 26 -43.72 54.50 -2.80
C LEU A 26 -43.68 55.76 -3.72
N PRO A 27 -43.94 55.73 -5.06
CA PRO A 27 -44.91 54.84 -5.72
C PRO A 27 -44.70 54.37 -7.18
N GLN A 28 -45.53 53.37 -7.52
CA GLN A 28 -46.27 53.10 -8.77
C GLN A 28 -45.74 53.56 -10.15
N SER A 29 -45.79 52.61 -11.08
CA SER A 29 -46.52 52.81 -12.35
C SER A 29 -47.29 51.53 -12.72
N ASP A 30 -48.62 51.63 -12.81
CA ASP A 30 -49.53 50.59 -13.31
C ASP A 30 -49.59 50.57 -14.86
N GLY A 31 -50.05 49.46 -15.45
CA GLY A 31 -50.92 49.50 -16.65
C GLY A 31 -50.41 48.93 -17.99
N GLY A 32 -51.31 48.22 -18.70
CA GLY A 32 -51.18 47.74 -20.09
C GLY A 32 -50.58 46.33 -20.21
N GLU A 33 -51.28 45.23 -20.48
CA GLU A 33 -52.49 44.94 -21.30
C GLU A 33 -52.27 44.98 -22.83
N VAL A 34 -53.09 44.20 -23.56
CA VAL A 34 -53.05 43.80 -24.98
C VAL A 34 -52.13 42.59 -25.26
N ASP A 35 -52.58 41.32 -25.35
CA ASP A 35 -53.80 40.64 -25.85
C ASP A 35 -53.59 39.96 -27.22
N THR A 36 -54.40 38.93 -27.49
CA THR A 36 -54.47 38.04 -28.66
C THR A 36 -53.39 36.97 -28.78
N ASN A 37 -53.67 35.73 -29.20
CA ASN A 37 -54.83 34.85 -29.04
C ASN A 37 -54.39 33.48 -29.59
N GLU A 38 -54.86 32.39 -28.95
CA GLU A 38 -55.39 31.17 -29.59
C GLU A 38 -54.53 30.35 -30.61
N SER A 39 -54.61 29.01 -30.67
CA SER A 39 -55.70 28.11 -30.27
C SER A 39 -55.19 26.69 -29.93
N ARG A 40 -55.99 25.97 -29.12
CA ARG A 40 -56.00 24.50 -29.01
C ARG A 40 -56.64 23.90 -30.30
N VAL A 41 -56.63 22.59 -30.58
CA VAL A 41 -57.67 21.62 -30.13
C VAL A 41 -57.52 20.26 -30.89
N ALA A 42 -57.93 19.16 -30.23
CA ALA A 42 -58.42 17.85 -30.75
C ALA A 42 -57.51 16.76 -31.35
N VAL A 43 -57.42 15.68 -30.57
CA VAL A 43 -57.54 14.24 -30.91
C VAL A 43 -59.02 13.98 -31.33
N PRO A 44 -59.42 13.10 -32.30
CA PRO A 44 -59.30 11.63 -32.14
C PRO A 44 -59.22 10.67 -33.36
N ASP A 45 -58.54 9.54 -33.13
CA ASP A 45 -58.99 8.13 -33.27
C ASP A 45 -59.91 7.68 -34.44
N HIS A 46 -59.47 6.67 -35.22
CA HIS A 46 -60.31 5.50 -35.60
C HIS A 46 -59.57 4.33 -36.31
N ASN A 47 -59.60 3.17 -35.66
CA ASN A 47 -59.76 1.77 -36.13
C ASN A 47 -59.60 1.34 -37.61
N GLY A 48 -58.92 0.19 -37.77
CA GLY A 48 -59.33 -0.92 -38.65
C GLY A 48 -58.64 -1.05 -40.02
N ASP A 49 -58.48 -2.24 -40.61
CA ASP A 49 -58.50 -3.60 -40.04
C ASP A 49 -57.86 -4.62 -41.01
N SER A 50 -57.39 -5.76 -40.47
CA SER A 50 -57.23 -7.08 -41.11
C SER A 50 -56.56 -7.31 -42.50
N LEU A 51 -55.52 -8.16 -42.48
CA LEU A 51 -55.34 -9.41 -43.28
C LEU A 51 -55.45 -9.39 -44.83
N ASN A 52 -54.39 -9.89 -45.51
CA ASN A 52 -54.42 -11.29 -45.99
C ASN A 52 -53.05 -11.84 -46.47
N TYR A 53 -53.03 -13.16 -46.70
CA TYR A 53 -51.86 -14.02 -46.88
C TYR A 53 -51.84 -14.68 -48.29
N ASP A 54 -50.65 -15.17 -48.67
CA ASP A 54 -50.40 -16.41 -49.46
C ASP A 54 -50.08 -16.43 -50.98
N ARG A 55 -48.92 -17.08 -51.26
CA ARG A 55 -48.51 -18.03 -52.34
C ARG A 55 -48.66 -17.80 -53.87
N SER A 56 -47.52 -17.88 -54.58
CA SER A 56 -47.11 -18.93 -55.59
C SER A 56 -45.73 -18.57 -56.23
N PHE A 57 -44.71 -19.45 -56.32
CA PHE A 57 -44.38 -20.43 -57.40
C PHE A 57 -44.31 -19.79 -58.84
N GLU A 58 -43.33 -20.01 -59.75
CA GLU A 58 -42.34 -21.10 -59.94
C GLU A 58 -41.14 -20.73 -60.91
N ILE A 59 -40.01 -21.44 -60.72
CA ILE A 59 -38.72 -21.69 -61.43
C ILE A 59 -38.54 -21.37 -62.96
N TYR A 60 -37.41 -20.73 -63.39
CA TYR A 60 -36.33 -21.30 -64.28
C TYR A 60 -35.26 -20.31 -64.85
N ASP A 61 -33.98 -20.69 -64.63
CA ASP A 61 -32.73 -20.62 -65.43
C ASP A 61 -31.90 -19.38 -65.87
N ASN A 62 -30.58 -19.57 -65.68
CA ASN A 62 -29.37 -19.18 -66.45
C ASN A 62 -28.95 -17.73 -66.84
N SER A 63 -27.86 -17.29 -66.19
CA SER A 63 -26.64 -16.64 -66.75
C SER A 63 -26.73 -15.34 -67.59
N PHE A 64 -26.14 -14.23 -67.09
CA PHE A 64 -24.85 -13.66 -67.57
C PHE A 64 -24.46 -12.35 -66.83
N VAL A 65 -23.17 -12.26 -66.45
CA VAL A 65 -22.30 -11.09 -66.13
C VAL A 65 -22.90 -9.82 -65.48
N ASP A 66 -22.38 -9.56 -64.28
CA ASP A 66 -22.56 -8.40 -63.41
C ASP A 66 -21.86 -7.12 -63.90
N LEU A 67 -22.55 -5.96 -63.87
CA LEU A 67 -21.92 -4.63 -63.91
C LEU A 67 -22.87 -3.46 -63.53
N HIS A 68 -23.51 -3.51 -62.37
CA HIS A 68 -24.17 -2.31 -61.80
C HIS A 68 -23.76 -2.04 -60.35
N LYS A 69 -23.30 -0.80 -60.11
CA LYS A 69 -23.00 -0.28 -58.76
C LYS A 69 -24.25 -0.36 -57.87
N VAL A 70 -24.33 -1.39 -57.03
CA VAL A 70 -25.26 -1.41 -55.92
C VAL A 70 -24.83 -0.30 -54.95
N ILE A 71 -25.69 0.70 -54.76
CA ILE A 71 -25.60 1.57 -53.59
C ILE A 71 -26.08 0.70 -52.43
N PRO A 72 -25.22 0.28 -51.47
CA PRO A 72 -25.64 -0.67 -50.45
C PRO A 72 -26.80 -0.09 -49.65
N THR A 73 -27.83 -0.92 -49.49
CA THR A 73 -29.00 -0.61 -48.67
C THR A 73 -28.58 -0.34 -47.23
N SER A 74 -29.42 0.32 -46.43
CA SER A 74 -29.09 0.64 -45.03
C SER A 74 -28.68 -0.61 -44.23
N ASN A 75 -29.32 -1.75 -44.49
CA ASN A 75 -29.00 -3.03 -43.85
C ASN A 75 -27.67 -3.65 -44.31
N GLU A 76 -27.25 -3.42 -45.57
CA GLU A 76 -25.94 -3.89 -46.06
C GLU A 76 -24.80 -3.04 -45.51
N ARG A 77 -24.98 -1.71 -45.42
CA ARG A 77 -23.98 -0.82 -44.75
C ARG A 77 -23.80 -1.17 -43.27
N HIS A 78 -24.89 -1.53 -42.58
CA HIS A 78 -24.81 -2.05 -41.20
C HIS A 78 -24.16 -3.44 -41.09
N ARG A 79 -23.97 -4.15 -42.21
CA ARG A 79 -23.24 -5.42 -42.29
C ARG A 79 -21.75 -5.19 -42.53
N GLU A 80 -21.38 -4.22 -43.37
CA GLU A 80 -19.98 -3.83 -43.63
C GLU A 80 -19.29 -3.20 -42.40
N LEU A 81 -20.05 -2.50 -41.54
CA LEU A 81 -19.54 -1.87 -40.31
C LEU A 81 -19.32 -2.84 -39.14
N LYS A 82 -19.54 -4.15 -39.33
CA LYS A 82 -19.35 -5.21 -38.32
C LYS A 82 -18.17 -6.09 -38.72
N LYS A 83 -17.05 -5.93 -38.02
CA LYS A 83 -15.81 -6.69 -38.29
C LYS A 83 -15.66 -7.83 -37.28
N PRO A 84 -15.36 -9.07 -37.70
CA PRO A 84 -15.05 -10.16 -36.78
C PRO A 84 -13.92 -9.74 -35.82
N ALA A 85 -14.12 -9.97 -34.53
CA ALA A 85 -13.12 -9.67 -33.51
C ALA A 85 -12.31 -10.94 -33.22
N THR A 86 -10.99 -10.82 -33.32
CA THR A 86 -10.02 -11.88 -33.00
C THR A 86 -9.31 -11.55 -31.69
N SER A 87 -8.66 -12.51 -31.04
CA SER A 87 -7.78 -12.21 -29.88
C SER A 87 -6.69 -11.18 -30.21
N SER A 88 -6.21 -11.12 -31.46
CA SER A 88 -5.32 -10.06 -31.96
C SER A 88 -5.98 -8.70 -32.24
N SER A 89 -7.31 -8.62 -32.23
CA SER A 89 -8.05 -7.36 -32.43
C SER A 89 -8.08 -6.50 -31.17
N CYS A 90 -7.98 -7.10 -29.98
CA CYS A 90 -8.01 -6.40 -28.70
C CYS A 90 -6.63 -6.47 -28.05
N ILE A 91 -5.78 -5.45 -28.26
CA ILE A 91 -4.38 -5.51 -27.81
C ILE A 91 -4.18 -5.10 -26.34
N ASN A 92 -5.09 -4.28 -25.83
CA ASN A 92 -5.14 -3.79 -24.45
C ASN A 92 -6.60 -3.76 -23.96
N ILE A 93 -6.77 -3.99 -22.66
CA ILE A 93 -8.00 -3.77 -21.90
C ILE A 93 -7.80 -2.51 -21.06
N LEU A 94 -8.86 -1.70 -20.96
CA LEU A 94 -8.92 -0.50 -20.12
C LEU A 94 -10.20 -0.49 -19.27
N VAL A 95 -10.09 -0.31 -17.94
CA VAL A 95 -11.23 -0.09 -17.03
C VAL A 95 -11.52 1.41 -16.88
N ILE A 96 -12.38 1.96 -17.75
CA ILE A 96 -12.78 3.37 -17.71
C ILE A 96 -13.74 3.60 -16.54
N ALA A 97 -13.37 4.45 -15.58
CA ALA A 97 -14.30 4.98 -14.59
C ALA A 97 -15.29 5.95 -15.26
N GLY A 98 -16.58 5.60 -15.29
CA GLY A 98 -17.59 6.40 -15.97
C GLY A 98 -17.83 7.76 -15.30
N SER A 99 -17.47 8.83 -16.00
CA SER A 99 -17.97 10.19 -15.79
C SER A 99 -18.84 10.58 -16.98
N PHE A 100 -20.15 10.72 -16.79
CA PHE A 100 -21.05 11.30 -17.80
C PHE A 100 -22.02 12.26 -17.14
N VAL A 101 -22.09 13.49 -17.65
CA VAL A 101 -22.98 14.54 -17.15
C VAL A 101 -24.21 14.66 -18.04
N HIS A 102 -25.37 14.71 -17.37
CA HIS A 102 -26.71 15.04 -17.83
C HIS A 102 -26.95 15.35 -19.33
N GLY A 103 -27.70 14.46 -19.98
CA GLY A 103 -28.84 14.90 -20.79
C GLY A 103 -30.01 15.25 -19.88
N SER A 104 -30.85 16.22 -20.27
CA SER A 104 -31.90 16.76 -19.41
C SER A 104 -33.04 15.76 -19.13
N SER A 105 -33.56 15.83 -17.89
CA SER A 105 -34.62 15.01 -17.27
C SER A 105 -34.18 13.63 -16.71
N LEU A 106 -34.54 13.43 -15.43
CA LEU A 106 -34.32 12.28 -14.53
C LEU A 106 -32.94 12.21 -13.82
N ASN A 107 -32.99 12.45 -12.50
CA ASN A 107 -31.87 12.33 -11.56
C ASN A 107 -31.42 10.86 -11.39
N GLN A 108 -30.46 10.40 -12.19
CA GLN A 108 -29.65 9.24 -11.83
C GLN A 108 -28.23 9.34 -12.40
N THR A 109 -27.30 9.82 -11.58
CA THR A 109 -25.86 9.69 -11.83
C THR A 109 -25.45 8.25 -11.52
N ILE A 110 -25.22 7.43 -12.55
CA ILE A 110 -24.67 6.08 -12.38
C ILE A 110 -23.23 6.09 -12.90
N ASN A 111 -22.26 6.16 -11.99
CA ASN A 111 -20.84 6.06 -12.31
C ASN A 111 -20.46 4.59 -12.58
N GLU A 112 -20.99 4.03 -13.67
CA GLU A 112 -20.66 2.68 -14.11
C GLU A 112 -19.25 2.68 -14.73
N SER A 113 -18.30 2.04 -14.03
CA SER A 113 -17.02 1.71 -14.64
C SER A 113 -17.25 0.68 -15.74
N TYR A 114 -16.65 0.85 -16.91
CA TYR A 114 -16.82 -0.06 -18.04
C TYR A 114 -15.49 -0.48 -18.66
N ILE A 115 -15.48 -1.63 -19.31
CA ILE A 115 -14.30 -2.11 -20.03
C ILE A 115 -14.31 -1.55 -21.46
N ALA A 116 -13.18 -0.98 -21.87
CA ALA A 116 -12.88 -0.65 -23.25
C ALA A 116 -11.84 -1.63 -23.81
N CYS A 117 -11.98 -1.92 -25.10
CA CYS A 117 -11.06 -2.69 -25.91
C CYS A 117 -10.35 -1.74 -26.88
N GLU A 118 -9.02 -1.76 -26.88
CA GLU A 118 -8.20 -0.91 -27.75
C GLU A 118 -7.48 -1.71 -28.84
N THR A 119 -7.30 -1.06 -29.98
CA THR A 119 -6.75 -1.64 -31.21
C THR A 119 -5.40 -1.00 -31.57
N LEU A 120 -4.58 -1.69 -32.38
CA LEU A 120 -3.27 -1.16 -32.81
C LEU A 120 -3.36 0.13 -33.64
N ASP A 121 -4.48 0.40 -34.31
CA ASP A 121 -4.74 1.60 -35.10
C ASP A 121 -5.37 2.75 -34.30
N GLY A 122 -5.45 2.63 -32.96
CA GLY A 122 -5.91 3.69 -32.05
C GLY A 122 -7.43 3.80 -31.92
N LYS A 123 -8.19 2.85 -32.48
CA LYS A 123 -9.64 2.78 -32.28
C LYS A 123 -9.96 2.15 -30.93
N ARG A 124 -11.01 2.66 -30.27
CA ARG A 124 -11.50 2.21 -28.97
C ARG A 124 -12.94 1.69 -29.08
N TYR A 125 -13.25 0.60 -28.40
CA TYR A 125 -14.56 -0.06 -28.44
C TYR A 125 -15.02 -0.48 -27.03
N ARG A 126 -16.17 0.00 -26.58
CA ARG A 126 -16.77 -0.40 -25.29
C ARG A 126 -17.22 -1.85 -25.32
N VAL A 127 -16.73 -2.67 -24.41
CA VAL A 127 -17.12 -4.09 -24.28
C VAL A 127 -18.51 -4.15 -23.67
N ASN A 128 -19.45 -4.75 -24.39
CA ASN A 128 -20.87 -4.73 -24.04
C ASN A 128 -21.36 -6.12 -23.60
N GLY A 129 -22.22 -6.17 -22.59
CA GLY A 129 -22.77 -7.42 -22.04
C GLY A 129 -22.05 -7.99 -20.81
N ILE A 130 -21.17 -7.21 -20.16
CA ILE A 130 -20.53 -7.61 -18.90
C ILE A 130 -21.48 -7.32 -17.72
N PRO A 131 -21.83 -8.30 -16.87
CA PRO A 131 -22.66 -8.05 -15.69
C PRO A 131 -21.93 -7.24 -14.60
N ASP A 132 -22.64 -6.33 -13.93
CA ASP A 132 -22.07 -5.45 -12.89
C ASP A 132 -21.37 -6.21 -11.75
N HIS A 133 -21.85 -7.42 -11.42
CA HIS A 133 -21.24 -8.24 -10.39
C HIS A 133 -19.88 -8.82 -10.82
N VAL A 134 -19.68 -9.10 -12.12
CA VAL A 134 -18.37 -9.49 -12.67
C VAL A 134 -17.45 -8.28 -12.69
N MET A 135 -17.94 -7.12 -13.15
CA MET A 135 -17.20 -5.85 -13.08
C MET A 135 -16.76 -5.53 -11.66
N LYS A 136 -17.60 -5.77 -10.66
CA LYS A 136 -17.30 -5.49 -9.25
C LYS A 136 -16.37 -6.53 -8.59
N ALA A 137 -16.44 -7.79 -9.01
CA ALA A 137 -15.58 -8.86 -8.49
C ALA A 137 -14.15 -8.79 -9.06
N GLU A 138 -14.02 -8.51 -10.37
CA GLU A 138 -12.73 -8.55 -11.07
C GLU A 138 -12.02 -7.19 -11.17
N LYS A 139 -12.61 -6.09 -10.65
CA LYS A 139 -12.03 -4.73 -10.76
C LYS A 139 -10.60 -4.60 -10.24
N SER A 140 -10.21 -5.40 -9.26
CA SER A 140 -8.84 -5.43 -8.72
C SER A 140 -7.87 -6.34 -9.49
N ASN A 141 -8.41 -7.24 -10.32
CA ASN A 141 -7.65 -8.29 -11.01
C ASN A 141 -7.41 -7.93 -12.49
N ILE A 142 -8.29 -7.11 -13.07
CA ILE A 142 -8.12 -6.51 -14.39
C ILE A 142 -7.17 -5.33 -14.26
N ILE A 143 -5.87 -5.63 -14.29
CA ILE A 143 -4.82 -4.61 -14.37
C ILE A 143 -4.69 -4.23 -15.85
N ASP A 144 -4.94 -2.96 -16.13
CA ASP A 144 -4.89 -2.38 -17.47
C ASP A 144 -3.54 -2.68 -18.16
N GLY A 145 -3.56 -3.01 -19.46
CA GLY A 145 -2.35 -3.36 -20.24
C GLY A 145 -1.57 -4.64 -19.82
N VAL A 146 -1.82 -5.20 -18.63
CA VAL A 146 -1.23 -6.45 -18.12
C VAL A 146 -2.09 -7.68 -18.44
N VAL A 147 -3.39 -7.46 -18.63
CA VAL A 147 -4.40 -8.49 -18.90
C VAL A 147 -4.84 -8.49 -20.36
N GLU A 148 -4.90 -9.68 -20.97
CA GLU A 148 -5.46 -9.91 -22.31
C GLU A 148 -6.90 -10.44 -22.24
N LEU A 149 -7.72 -10.05 -23.22
CA LEU A 149 -9.12 -10.46 -23.34
C LEU A 149 -9.24 -11.59 -24.35
N ASP A 150 -9.56 -12.79 -23.88
CA ASP A 150 -9.79 -13.92 -24.79
C ASP A 150 -11.16 -13.76 -25.47
N LEU A 151 -11.16 -13.41 -26.76
CA LEU A 151 -12.39 -13.12 -27.51
C LEU A 151 -13.02 -14.41 -28.01
N PRO A 152 -14.26 -14.74 -27.60
CA PRO A 152 -14.94 -15.95 -28.04
C PRO A 152 -15.30 -15.90 -29.53
N GLU A 153 -15.34 -17.07 -30.16
CA GLU A 153 -15.74 -17.21 -31.56
C GLU A 153 -17.14 -16.61 -31.79
N GLY A 154 -17.23 -15.68 -32.75
CA GLY A 154 -18.45 -14.91 -33.03
C GLY A 154 -18.51 -13.52 -32.37
N ALA A 155 -17.49 -13.12 -31.59
CA ALA A 155 -17.33 -11.72 -31.19
C ALA A 155 -17.11 -10.80 -32.40
N TYR A 156 -17.63 -9.57 -32.35
CA TYR A 156 -17.44 -8.59 -33.44
C TYR A 156 -17.35 -7.14 -32.94
N LEU A 157 -16.56 -6.35 -33.66
CA LEU A 157 -16.44 -4.91 -33.49
C LEU A 157 -17.52 -4.21 -34.33
N ASP A 158 -18.33 -3.38 -33.68
CA ASP A 158 -19.40 -2.58 -34.27
C ASP A 158 -18.92 -1.13 -34.37
N GLU A 159 -18.51 -0.70 -35.58
CA GLU A 159 -17.91 0.63 -35.78
C GLU A 159 -18.92 1.78 -35.64
N SER A 160 -20.23 1.54 -35.83
CA SER A 160 -21.25 2.60 -35.72
C SER A 160 -21.59 2.95 -34.27
N THR A 161 -21.47 1.99 -33.35
CA THR A 161 -21.71 2.18 -31.92
C THR A 161 -20.44 2.29 -31.08
N ALA A 162 -19.26 2.04 -31.68
CA ALA A 162 -17.99 1.83 -31.00
C ALA A 162 -18.12 0.78 -29.87
N THR A 163 -18.75 -0.36 -30.16
CA THR A 163 -18.88 -1.46 -29.19
C THR A 163 -18.22 -2.76 -29.67
N LEU A 164 -17.61 -3.48 -28.74
CA LEU A 164 -17.28 -4.89 -28.90
C LEU A 164 -18.48 -5.71 -28.42
N LYS A 165 -19.09 -6.47 -29.32
CA LYS A 165 -20.25 -7.31 -29.07
C LYS A 165 -19.82 -8.76 -28.90
N LEU A 166 -20.32 -9.40 -27.84
CA LEU A 166 -20.04 -10.80 -27.50
C LEU A 166 -21.24 -11.69 -27.86
N PRO A 167 -21.01 -12.94 -28.32
CA PRO A 167 -22.05 -13.79 -28.90
C PRO A 167 -22.99 -14.47 -27.88
N SER A 168 -22.65 -14.51 -26.58
CA SER A 168 -23.57 -14.94 -25.51
C SER A 168 -23.15 -14.39 -24.13
N GLN A 169 -24.05 -14.38 -23.15
CA GLN A 169 -23.84 -13.77 -21.81
C GLN A 169 -22.95 -14.60 -20.85
N ILE A 170 -22.05 -15.45 -21.33
CA ILE A 170 -21.23 -16.34 -20.49
C ILE A 170 -19.76 -16.30 -20.92
N GLY A 171 -18.87 -16.08 -19.95
CA GLY A 171 -17.48 -16.54 -20.03
C GLY A 171 -16.43 -15.57 -20.58
N LEU A 172 -16.42 -14.30 -20.14
CA LEU A 172 -15.21 -13.49 -20.32
C LEU A 172 -14.05 -14.12 -19.54
N THR A 173 -12.97 -14.45 -20.22
CA THR A 173 -11.74 -14.98 -19.61
C THR A 173 -10.64 -13.93 -19.75
N PHE A 174 -10.22 -13.41 -18.61
CA PHE A 174 -9.08 -12.52 -18.47
C PHE A 174 -7.82 -13.36 -18.24
N LYS A 175 -6.74 -13.10 -18.99
CA LYS A 175 -5.47 -13.84 -18.86
C LYS A 175 -4.32 -12.89 -18.61
N ALA A 176 -3.44 -13.25 -17.66
CA ALA A 176 -2.16 -12.56 -17.50
C ALA A 176 -1.28 -12.82 -18.73
N LYS A 177 -0.69 -11.76 -19.27
CA LYS A 177 0.14 -11.79 -20.49
C LYS A 177 1.42 -12.61 -20.26
N SER A 178 1.58 -13.74 -20.96
CA SER A 178 2.71 -14.66 -20.73
C SER A 178 4.00 -14.17 -21.41
N GLY A 179 4.99 -13.77 -20.62
CA GLY A 179 6.38 -13.62 -21.06
C GLY A 179 7.10 -14.97 -21.13
N ASN A 180 7.74 -15.29 -22.25
CA ASN A 180 8.54 -16.52 -22.36
C ASN A 180 9.77 -16.48 -21.44
N GLY A 181 10.12 -17.63 -20.86
CA GLY A 181 11.07 -17.73 -19.74
C GLY A 181 12.54 -17.46 -20.08
N GLY A 182 13.29 -17.12 -19.04
CA GLY A 182 14.74 -16.89 -19.08
C GLY A 182 15.14 -15.48 -18.65
N SER A 183 15.28 -15.27 -17.33
CA SER A 183 15.89 -14.08 -16.71
C SER A 183 15.56 -12.73 -17.35
N ALA A 184 14.28 -12.50 -17.66
CA ALA A 184 13.79 -11.27 -18.27
C ALA A 184 13.41 -10.22 -17.22
N ARG A 185 13.70 -8.95 -17.53
CA ARG A 185 13.24 -7.79 -16.74
C ARG A 185 11.71 -7.79 -16.67
N LEU A 186 11.13 -7.40 -15.53
CA LEU A 186 9.67 -7.38 -15.28
C LEU A 186 8.88 -6.34 -16.10
N PHE A 187 9.43 -5.88 -17.22
CA PHE A 187 8.82 -4.89 -18.11
C PHE A 187 9.03 -5.30 -19.57
N ASP A 188 8.14 -6.17 -20.08
CA ASP A 188 7.99 -6.32 -21.52
C ASP A 188 7.21 -5.11 -22.07
N HIS A 189 7.94 -4.06 -22.41
CA HIS A 189 7.43 -2.82 -23.00
C HIS A 189 6.83 -2.99 -24.42
N SER A 190 6.50 -4.20 -24.87
CA SER A 190 6.08 -4.52 -26.24
C SER A 190 4.78 -3.87 -26.73
N ARG A 191 3.97 -3.21 -25.88
CA ARG A 191 2.65 -2.65 -26.29
C ARG A 191 2.26 -1.23 -25.84
N ARG A 192 2.83 -0.64 -24.78
CA ARG A 192 2.77 0.83 -24.59
C ARG A 192 3.82 1.44 -25.54
N SER A 193 3.40 1.93 -26.71
CA SER A 193 4.36 2.16 -27.82
C SER A 193 5.12 3.48 -27.80
N LEU A 194 4.79 4.41 -26.90
CA LEU A 194 5.49 5.69 -26.83
C LEU A 194 6.75 5.52 -25.99
N ALA A 195 7.91 5.48 -26.64
CA ALA A 195 9.17 5.28 -25.96
C ALA A 195 9.56 6.50 -25.12
N VAL A 196 10.11 6.25 -23.93
CA VAL A 196 10.56 7.27 -22.97
C VAL A 196 11.75 8.12 -23.45
N SER A 197 12.31 7.87 -24.64
CA SER A 197 13.45 8.62 -25.17
C SER A 197 13.47 8.72 -26.70
N GLY A 198 14.34 9.59 -27.20
CA GLY A 198 14.50 9.95 -28.61
C GLY A 198 13.63 11.13 -29.02
N THR A 199 13.75 11.50 -30.29
CA THR A 199 12.83 12.44 -30.95
C THR A 199 11.57 11.69 -31.37
N ARG A 200 10.39 12.18 -30.95
CA ARG A 200 9.09 11.61 -31.29
C ARG A 200 8.30 12.59 -32.16
N THR A 201 7.76 12.10 -33.26
CA THR A 201 6.83 12.87 -34.09
C THR A 201 5.44 12.86 -33.44
N ALA A 202 4.78 14.01 -33.38
CA ALA A 202 3.38 14.12 -32.94
C ALA A 202 2.51 14.79 -34.01
N LEU A 203 1.27 14.34 -34.16
CA LEU A 203 0.26 14.95 -35.01
C LEU A 203 -0.87 15.52 -34.14
N VAL A 204 -1.15 16.81 -34.30
CA VAL A 204 -2.31 17.49 -33.71
C VAL A 204 -3.51 17.39 -34.65
N VAL A 205 -4.64 16.89 -34.17
CA VAL A 205 -5.87 16.73 -34.94
C VAL A 205 -7.00 17.51 -34.28
N ARG A 206 -7.45 18.56 -34.95
CA ARG A 206 -8.63 19.35 -34.54
C ARG A 206 -9.89 18.70 -35.10
N ILE A 207 -10.72 18.09 -34.26
CA ILE A 207 -11.91 17.35 -34.71
C ILE A 207 -13.13 18.27 -34.77
N VAL A 208 -13.69 18.44 -35.96
CA VAL A 208 -15.04 19.02 -36.17
C VAL A 208 -16.04 17.87 -36.21
N ALA A 209 -16.91 17.76 -35.22
CA ALA A 209 -17.93 16.70 -35.14
C ALA A 209 -19.33 17.32 -35.26
N SER A 210 -20.16 16.82 -36.18
CA SER A 210 -21.52 17.34 -36.42
C SER A 210 -21.58 18.88 -36.56
N ASN A 211 -20.61 19.45 -37.30
CA ASN A 211 -20.39 20.89 -37.50
C ASN A 211 -20.02 21.73 -36.26
N VAL A 212 -19.81 21.11 -35.09
CA VAL A 212 -19.24 21.77 -33.91
C VAL A 212 -17.73 21.56 -33.90
N ALA A 213 -16.96 22.60 -33.59
CA ALA A 213 -15.51 22.62 -33.67
C ALA A 213 -14.88 23.17 -32.38
N PRO A 214 -13.65 22.77 -32.00
CA PRO A 214 -12.99 23.29 -30.81
C PRO A 214 -12.70 24.79 -30.96
N LEU A 215 -12.80 25.54 -29.86
CA LEU A 215 -12.61 26.99 -29.86
C LEU A 215 -11.21 27.43 -30.32
N LYS A 216 -10.18 26.67 -29.99
CA LYS A 216 -8.79 26.93 -30.40
C LYS A 216 -8.57 26.50 -31.86
N SER A 217 -7.78 27.29 -32.60
CA SER A 217 -7.49 27.05 -34.01
C SER A 217 -6.46 25.92 -34.21
N GLU A 218 -6.40 25.33 -35.41
CA GLU A 218 -5.35 24.36 -35.79
C GLU A 218 -3.94 24.93 -35.55
N ALA A 219 -3.75 26.21 -35.86
CA ALA A 219 -2.51 26.93 -35.67
C ALA A 219 -2.15 27.12 -34.18
N THR A 220 -3.13 27.43 -33.34
CA THR A 220 -2.94 27.58 -31.89
C THR A 220 -2.62 26.26 -31.22
N LEU A 221 -3.32 25.18 -31.61
CA LEU A 221 -3.05 23.82 -31.11
C LEU A 221 -1.66 23.34 -31.54
N SER A 222 -1.25 23.59 -32.79
CA SER A 222 0.14 23.38 -33.25
C SER A 222 1.15 24.12 -32.38
N ASN A 223 0.87 25.39 -32.04
CA ASN A 223 1.81 26.21 -31.29
C ASN A 223 1.96 25.72 -29.84
N ALA A 224 0.87 25.40 -29.14
CA ALA A 224 0.89 24.87 -27.77
C ALA A 224 1.66 23.55 -27.64
N VAL A 225 1.73 22.74 -28.71
CA VAL A 225 2.48 21.48 -28.72
C VAL A 225 3.95 21.69 -29.10
N PHE A 226 4.24 22.50 -30.11
CA PHE A 226 5.58 22.55 -30.76
C PHE A 226 6.36 23.87 -30.60
N GLY A 227 5.74 24.96 -30.16
CA GLY A 227 6.35 26.30 -30.05
C GLY A 227 6.77 26.89 -31.41
N ASN A 228 6.04 26.53 -32.47
CA ASN A 228 6.49 26.71 -33.86
C ASN A 228 5.96 27.97 -34.56
N GLY A 229 5.38 28.92 -33.81
CA GLY A 229 4.91 30.18 -34.39
C GLY A 229 3.70 30.01 -35.31
N ALA A 230 2.95 28.91 -35.18
CA ALA A 230 1.92 28.56 -36.17
C ALA A 230 0.77 29.58 -36.24
N ASP A 231 0.37 30.17 -35.11
CA ASP A 231 -0.64 31.23 -35.03
C ASP A 231 -0.06 32.66 -35.01
N GLY A 232 1.26 32.79 -35.25
CA GLY A 232 1.98 34.06 -35.18
C GLY A 232 2.53 34.41 -33.79
N THR A 233 2.24 33.63 -32.75
CA THR A 233 2.83 33.77 -31.42
C THR A 233 3.85 32.67 -31.16
N VAL A 234 4.90 32.92 -30.38
CA VAL A 234 5.81 31.86 -29.92
C VAL A 234 5.54 31.61 -28.45
N ASP A 235 4.93 30.46 -28.15
CA ASP A 235 4.72 30.04 -26.77
C ASP A 235 6.06 29.56 -26.17
N PRO A 236 6.54 30.15 -25.05
CA PRO A 236 7.75 29.68 -24.38
C PRO A 236 7.58 28.28 -23.75
N MET A 237 6.35 27.86 -23.44
CA MET A 237 6.06 26.70 -22.57
C MET A 237 5.02 25.79 -23.22
N THR A 238 5.54 24.75 -23.87
CA THR A 238 4.80 23.84 -24.76
C THR A 238 5.05 22.39 -24.34
N LEU A 239 4.25 21.45 -24.87
CA LEU A 239 4.51 20.01 -24.67
C LEU A 239 5.98 19.66 -24.98
N LYS A 240 6.49 20.19 -26.11
CA LYS A 240 7.88 20.03 -26.53
C LYS A 240 8.85 20.61 -25.50
N SER A 241 8.72 21.87 -25.10
CA SER A 241 9.71 22.49 -24.21
C SER A 241 9.66 21.91 -22.79
N LEU A 242 8.50 21.48 -22.29
CA LEU A 242 8.37 20.76 -21.02
C LEU A 242 9.13 19.43 -21.06
N TYR A 243 8.81 18.52 -22.00
CA TYR A 243 9.50 17.22 -22.07
C TYR A 243 11.00 17.35 -22.36
N THR A 244 11.39 18.29 -23.22
CA THR A 244 12.80 18.55 -23.53
C THR A 244 13.55 19.06 -22.29
N THR A 245 12.94 19.95 -21.51
CA THR A 245 13.56 20.50 -20.29
C THR A 245 13.67 19.45 -19.20
N CYS A 246 12.55 18.76 -18.90
CA CYS A 246 12.54 17.74 -17.85
C CYS A 246 13.52 16.61 -18.19
N SER A 247 13.41 15.99 -19.36
CA SER A 247 14.30 14.90 -19.77
C SER A 247 15.75 15.31 -20.06
N SER A 248 16.08 16.61 -19.96
CA SER A 248 17.38 17.17 -20.40
C SER A 248 17.73 16.78 -21.85
N GLY A 249 16.76 16.91 -22.75
CA GLY A 249 16.89 16.62 -24.18
C GLY A 249 16.78 15.15 -24.57
N GLN A 250 16.59 14.22 -23.62
CA GLN A 250 16.49 12.78 -23.91
C GLN A 250 15.17 12.38 -24.54
N LEU A 251 14.08 13.13 -24.31
CA LEU A 251 12.79 12.99 -24.97
C LEU A 251 12.35 14.37 -25.48
N THR A 252 12.03 14.46 -26.77
CA THR A 252 11.50 15.69 -27.38
C THR A 252 10.46 15.38 -28.43
N PHE A 253 9.47 16.27 -28.57
CA PHE A 253 8.39 16.13 -29.54
C PHE A 253 8.57 17.10 -30.71
N VAL A 254 8.41 16.61 -31.93
CA VAL A 254 8.52 17.39 -33.17
C VAL A 254 7.25 17.23 -34.01
N PRO A 255 6.89 18.23 -34.83
CA PRO A 255 5.71 18.13 -35.68
C PRO A 255 5.82 16.95 -36.66
N ALA A 256 4.71 16.25 -36.84
CA ALA A 256 4.54 15.34 -37.98
C ALA A 256 4.87 16.05 -39.29
N SER A 257 5.52 15.35 -40.21
CA SER A 257 5.91 15.90 -41.50
C SER A 257 4.69 16.43 -42.27
N ASP A 258 4.86 17.55 -42.97
CA ASP A 258 3.83 18.10 -43.85
C ASP A 258 3.43 17.07 -44.93
N ARG A 259 2.14 16.84 -45.09
CA ARG A 259 1.57 15.87 -46.04
C ARG A 259 0.26 16.40 -46.61
N ASN A 260 0.04 16.21 -47.91
CA ASN A 260 -1.24 16.52 -48.53
C ASN A 260 -2.09 15.25 -48.61
N GLY A 261 -3.33 15.33 -48.14
CA GLY A 261 -4.36 14.31 -48.32
C GLY A 261 -5.25 14.64 -49.52
N ARG A 262 -6.40 13.97 -49.64
CA ARG A 262 -7.36 14.21 -50.74
C ARG A 262 -8.11 15.54 -50.59
N SER A 263 -8.46 15.90 -49.36
CA SER A 263 -9.30 17.06 -49.01
C SER A 263 -8.79 17.84 -47.79
N ILE A 264 -7.87 17.26 -47.02
CA ILE A 264 -7.21 17.89 -45.86
C ILE A 264 -5.69 17.78 -46.00
N ASN A 265 -4.93 18.61 -45.29
CA ASN A 265 -3.47 18.57 -45.27
C ASN A 265 -2.96 18.56 -43.83
N ILE A 266 -1.83 17.90 -43.58
CA ILE A 266 -1.01 18.11 -42.38
C ILE A 266 -0.05 19.25 -42.70
N ARG A 267 -0.04 20.28 -41.86
CA ARG A 267 0.88 21.42 -41.95
C ARG A 267 1.41 21.79 -40.57
N LYS A 268 2.72 21.98 -40.45
CA LYS A 268 3.39 22.28 -39.17
C LYS A 268 3.06 21.28 -38.04
N GLY A 269 2.74 20.04 -38.40
CA GLY A 269 2.35 18.98 -37.45
C GLY A 269 0.88 19.03 -36.99
N ALA A 270 0.01 19.80 -37.63
CA ALA A 270 -1.41 19.86 -37.31
C ALA A 270 -2.33 19.66 -38.54
N THR A 271 -3.57 19.24 -38.31
CA THR A 271 -4.63 19.12 -39.32
C THR A 271 -6.02 19.22 -38.70
N THR A 272 -7.03 19.53 -39.51
CA THR A 272 -8.44 19.59 -39.12
C THR A 272 -9.23 18.49 -39.83
N VAL A 273 -9.95 17.68 -39.06
CA VAL A 273 -10.73 16.53 -39.53
C VAL A 273 -12.21 16.77 -39.25
N SER A 274 -13.07 16.60 -40.26
CA SER A 274 -14.53 16.80 -40.13
C SER A 274 -15.28 15.48 -40.23
N VAL A 275 -16.13 15.18 -39.24
CA VAL A 275 -16.90 13.92 -39.16
C VAL A 275 -18.37 14.16 -38.83
N SER A 276 -19.25 13.33 -39.39
CA SER A 276 -20.70 13.33 -39.10
C SER A 276 -21.09 12.53 -37.85
N ALA A 277 -20.14 12.27 -36.94
CA ALA A 277 -20.35 11.51 -35.72
C ALA A 277 -21.15 12.32 -34.67
N PRO A 278 -22.02 11.66 -33.87
CA PRO A 278 -22.82 12.33 -32.85
C PRO A 278 -21.95 12.89 -31.72
N LEU A 279 -22.33 14.05 -31.20
CA LEU A 279 -21.73 14.65 -30.01
C LEU A 279 -22.07 13.80 -28.78
N GLY A 280 -21.16 13.77 -27.79
CA GLY A 280 -21.39 13.00 -26.56
C GLY A 280 -21.09 11.49 -26.66
N ASN A 281 -20.34 11.03 -27.67
CA ASN A 281 -19.67 9.74 -27.62
C ASN A 281 -18.24 9.87 -28.16
N ALA A 282 -17.27 9.96 -27.25
CA ALA A 282 -15.86 10.17 -27.60
C ALA A 282 -15.27 9.02 -28.44
N ASP A 283 -15.67 7.77 -28.19
CA ASP A 283 -15.14 6.59 -28.88
C ASP A 283 -15.63 6.53 -30.33
N VAL A 284 -16.92 6.81 -30.57
CA VAL A 284 -17.48 6.90 -31.94
C VAL A 284 -16.82 8.04 -32.73
N VAL A 285 -16.61 9.20 -32.10
CA VAL A 285 -15.94 10.35 -32.73
C VAL A 285 -14.46 10.06 -32.99
N THR A 286 -13.76 9.38 -32.07
CA THR A 286 -12.37 8.88 -32.24
C THR A 286 -12.28 7.97 -33.47
N ASN A 287 -13.13 6.95 -33.53
CA ASN A 287 -13.10 5.94 -34.59
C ASN A 287 -13.44 6.53 -35.95
N ALA A 288 -14.36 7.51 -36.00
CA ALA A 288 -14.69 8.26 -37.21
C ALA A 288 -13.52 9.15 -37.67
N ALA A 289 -12.86 9.87 -36.75
CA ALA A 289 -11.72 10.73 -37.09
C ALA A 289 -10.52 9.92 -37.59
N ILE A 290 -10.25 8.75 -36.99
CA ILE A 290 -9.23 7.80 -37.44
C ILE A 290 -9.57 7.23 -38.82
N ALA A 291 -10.83 6.86 -39.07
CA ALA A 291 -11.27 6.40 -40.39
C ALA A 291 -11.08 7.48 -41.48
N GLU A 292 -11.37 8.74 -41.15
CA GLU A 292 -11.16 9.86 -42.08
C GLU A 292 -9.68 10.12 -42.33
N LEU A 293 -8.81 10.14 -41.31
CA LEU A 293 -7.35 10.20 -41.48
C LEU A 293 -6.82 9.06 -42.38
N ASN A 294 -7.30 7.84 -42.14
CA ASN A 294 -6.93 6.67 -42.94
C ASN A 294 -7.33 6.83 -44.41
N SER A 295 -8.55 7.30 -44.68
CA SER A 295 -9.06 7.60 -46.03
C SER A 295 -8.28 8.72 -46.72
N GLN A 296 -8.03 9.83 -46.01
CA GLN A 296 -7.42 11.04 -46.53
C GLN A 296 -5.96 10.87 -46.90
N PHE A 297 -5.19 10.14 -46.08
CA PHE A 297 -3.75 9.91 -46.30
C PHE A 297 -3.44 8.53 -46.89
N SER A 298 -4.46 7.71 -47.18
CA SER A 298 -4.33 6.34 -47.73
C SER A 298 -3.41 5.43 -46.88
N ILE A 299 -3.58 5.53 -45.56
CA ILE A 299 -2.85 4.77 -44.54
C ILE A 299 -3.79 3.73 -43.89
N THR A 300 -3.22 2.71 -43.26
CA THR A 300 -3.97 1.69 -42.51
C THR A 300 -3.93 1.87 -41.00
N ASN A 301 -3.02 2.71 -40.50
CA ASN A 301 -2.81 2.96 -39.08
C ASN A 301 -2.23 4.37 -38.90
N VAL A 302 -2.77 5.15 -37.95
CA VAL A 302 -2.36 6.54 -37.72
C VAL A 302 -0.90 6.69 -37.25
N LYS A 303 -0.25 5.62 -36.76
CA LYS A 303 1.21 5.58 -36.52
C LYS A 303 2.05 5.84 -37.78
N GLN A 304 1.47 5.66 -38.97
CA GLN A 304 2.13 6.01 -40.23
C GLN A 304 2.22 7.52 -40.44
N LEU A 305 1.46 8.34 -39.69
CA LEU A 305 1.52 9.81 -39.71
C LEU A 305 2.54 10.35 -38.70
N ALA A 306 2.54 9.81 -37.47
CA ALA A 306 3.36 10.25 -36.35
C ALA A 306 3.53 9.13 -35.29
N ASP A 307 4.56 9.21 -34.44
CA ASP A 307 4.71 8.32 -33.28
C ASP A 307 3.53 8.43 -32.29
N HIS A 308 2.91 9.61 -32.22
CA HIS A 308 1.75 9.89 -31.36
C HIS A 308 0.74 10.85 -32.03
N VAL A 309 -0.56 10.72 -31.73
CA VAL A 309 -1.65 11.51 -32.34
C VAL A 309 -2.56 12.11 -31.26
N MET A 310 -2.65 13.44 -31.24
CA MET A 310 -3.40 14.21 -30.24
C MET A 310 -4.73 14.68 -30.83
N LEU A 311 -5.85 14.15 -30.33
CA LEU A 311 -7.20 14.43 -30.80
C LEU A 311 -7.88 15.48 -29.92
N PHE A 312 -8.21 16.65 -30.48
CA PHE A 312 -8.88 17.74 -29.77
C PHE A 312 -10.37 17.78 -30.13
N PHE A 313 -11.22 17.59 -29.13
CA PHE A 313 -12.67 17.39 -29.29
C PHE A 313 -13.47 18.69 -29.15
N PRO A 314 -14.60 18.83 -29.85
CA PRO A 314 -15.43 20.03 -29.82
C PRO A 314 -16.45 20.07 -28.66
N PHE A 315 -16.32 19.18 -27.69
CA PHE A 315 -17.17 19.08 -26.49
C PHE A 315 -16.37 18.56 -25.29
N SER A 316 -16.86 18.87 -24.08
CA SER A 316 -16.30 18.34 -22.84
C SER A 316 -16.50 16.82 -22.76
N MET A 317 -15.41 16.08 -22.53
CA MET A 317 -15.44 14.64 -22.26
C MET A 317 -15.47 14.32 -20.75
N GLY A 318 -15.62 15.34 -19.90
CA GLY A 318 -15.38 15.24 -18.46
C GLY A 318 -13.89 15.24 -18.08
N GLY A 319 -13.00 15.38 -19.05
CA GLY A 319 -11.55 15.40 -18.87
C GLY A 319 -10.78 15.35 -20.20
N ALA A 320 -9.49 15.05 -20.10
CA ALA A 320 -8.69 14.45 -21.15
C ALA A 320 -8.44 12.97 -20.80
N ASP A 321 -8.09 12.14 -21.79
CA ASP A 321 -7.68 10.76 -21.57
C ASP A 321 -6.64 10.28 -22.59
N ALA A 322 -5.80 9.34 -22.17
CA ALA A 322 -4.78 8.70 -22.99
C ALA A 322 -5.18 7.28 -23.45
N ASP A 323 -4.77 6.90 -24.66
CA ASP A 323 -4.86 5.52 -25.17
C ASP A 323 -3.68 4.69 -24.64
N MET A 324 -3.96 3.50 -24.11
CA MET A 324 -2.94 2.64 -23.50
C MET A 324 -2.08 1.90 -24.53
N SER A 325 -2.47 1.92 -25.81
CA SER A 325 -1.58 1.58 -26.92
C SER A 325 -0.42 2.58 -27.08
N GLY A 326 -0.50 3.76 -26.44
CA GLY A 326 0.43 4.88 -26.57
C GLY A 326 0.27 5.68 -27.87
N THR A 327 -0.69 5.31 -28.72
CA THR A 327 -0.87 5.86 -30.06
C THR A 327 -1.59 7.20 -30.06
N VAL A 328 -2.58 7.35 -29.18
CA VAL A 328 -3.54 8.46 -29.19
C VAL A 328 -3.67 9.09 -27.81
N SER A 329 -3.92 10.39 -27.75
CA SER A 329 -4.44 11.07 -26.56
C SER A 329 -5.58 12.01 -26.96
N ARG A 330 -6.56 12.17 -26.09
CA ARG A 330 -7.87 12.77 -26.37
C ARG A 330 -8.14 13.90 -25.40
N TYR A 331 -8.42 15.09 -25.91
CA TYR A 331 -8.57 16.30 -25.12
C TYR A 331 -9.97 16.89 -25.34
N GLY A 332 -10.85 16.78 -24.35
CA GLY A 332 -12.15 17.42 -24.35
C GLY A 332 -12.01 18.92 -24.08
N ILE A 333 -12.40 19.77 -25.03
CA ILE A 333 -12.39 21.22 -24.82
C ILE A 333 -13.77 21.65 -24.31
N ASP A 334 -13.79 22.08 -23.05
CA ASP A 334 -14.98 22.60 -22.37
C ASP A 334 -15.27 24.06 -22.77
N THR A 335 -16.54 24.46 -22.74
CA THR A 335 -16.94 25.86 -22.91
C THR A 335 -16.55 26.72 -21.71
N ASP A 336 -16.50 26.11 -20.52
CA ASP A 336 -16.34 26.81 -19.25
C ASP A 336 -14.86 26.94 -18.83
N SER A 337 -13.95 26.25 -19.51
CA SER A 337 -12.49 26.35 -19.31
C SER A 337 -11.73 26.01 -20.62
N PRO A 338 -11.85 26.83 -21.67
CA PRO A 338 -11.33 26.54 -23.01
C PRO A 338 -9.80 26.68 -23.14
N GLU A 339 -9.11 27.11 -22.08
CA GLU A 339 -7.66 27.36 -22.06
C GLU A 339 -6.91 26.20 -21.39
N ARG A 340 -7.47 25.68 -20.29
CA ARG A 340 -6.87 24.62 -19.45
C ARG A 340 -6.41 23.38 -20.21
N TRP A 341 -7.19 22.92 -21.19
CA TRP A 341 -6.95 21.67 -21.91
C TRP A 341 -5.83 21.73 -22.97
N ILE A 342 -5.21 22.91 -23.16
CA ILE A 342 -4.05 23.08 -24.02
C ILE A 342 -2.78 23.51 -23.24
N GLU A 343 -2.86 23.61 -21.91
CA GLU A 343 -1.69 23.88 -21.06
C GLU A 343 -0.64 22.77 -21.20
N ALA A 344 0.64 23.15 -21.33
CA ALA A 344 1.74 22.20 -21.48
C ALA A 344 1.77 21.11 -20.38
N GLY A 345 1.39 21.45 -19.14
CA GLY A 345 1.27 20.51 -18.03
C GLY A 345 0.18 19.46 -18.25
N VAL A 346 -1.02 19.88 -18.67
CA VAL A 346 -2.15 18.97 -18.98
C VAL A 346 -1.85 18.11 -20.20
N LEU A 347 -1.26 18.69 -21.25
CA LEU A 347 -0.81 17.91 -22.42
C LEU A 347 0.23 16.84 -22.01
N ALA A 348 1.17 17.19 -21.14
CA ALA A 348 2.20 16.26 -20.64
C ALA A 348 1.68 15.24 -19.61
N HIS A 349 0.57 15.50 -18.93
CA HIS A 349 -0.10 14.54 -18.06
C HIS A 349 -0.58 13.32 -18.84
N GLU A 350 -1.36 13.56 -19.92
CA GLU A 350 -1.89 12.49 -20.77
C GLU A 350 -0.78 11.72 -21.50
N ILE A 351 0.22 12.43 -22.02
CA ILE A 351 1.41 11.78 -22.61
C ILE A 351 2.14 10.93 -21.56
N GLY A 352 2.15 11.37 -20.29
CA GLY A 352 2.69 10.59 -19.17
C GLY A 352 2.00 9.24 -18.97
N HIS A 353 0.68 9.16 -19.18
CA HIS A 353 -0.04 7.88 -19.22
C HIS A 353 0.36 7.02 -20.43
N ASN A 354 0.59 7.60 -21.63
CA ASN A 354 1.13 6.84 -22.77
C ASN A 354 2.55 6.30 -22.49
N LEU A 355 3.36 7.00 -21.69
CA LEU A 355 4.68 6.55 -21.21
C LEU A 355 4.60 5.50 -20.08
N GLY A 356 3.40 5.17 -19.58
CA GLY A 356 3.17 4.15 -18.55
C GLY A 356 3.17 4.66 -17.11
N MET A 357 2.91 5.95 -16.87
CA MET A 357 2.80 6.52 -15.52
C MET A 357 1.33 6.61 -15.08
N ASP A 358 1.00 6.17 -13.86
CA ASP A 358 -0.28 6.48 -13.18
C ASP A 358 -0.18 7.84 -12.43
N HIS A 359 -1.27 8.32 -11.83
CA HIS A 359 -1.36 9.60 -11.12
C HIS A 359 -0.34 9.73 -9.97
N SER A 360 -0.05 10.98 -9.62
CA SER A 360 0.66 11.35 -8.40
C SER A 360 -0.24 12.10 -7.43
N SER A 361 -0.16 11.72 -6.15
CA SER A 361 -1.18 12.07 -5.14
C SER A 361 -0.54 12.50 -3.82
N THR A 362 -1.32 13.04 -2.89
CA THR A 362 -1.00 12.89 -1.45
C THR A 362 -1.63 11.59 -0.95
N ILE A 363 -1.39 11.23 0.31
CA ILE A 363 -2.06 10.08 0.94
C ILE A 363 -3.59 10.27 1.02
N GLU A 364 -4.06 11.53 1.04
CA GLU A 364 -5.46 11.89 1.27
C GLU A 364 -6.21 12.33 -0.01
N LEU A 365 -5.50 12.77 -1.04
CA LEU A 365 -6.08 13.38 -2.24
C LEU A 365 -5.39 12.88 -3.52
N GLU A 366 -6.18 12.23 -4.37
CA GLU A 366 -5.79 11.92 -5.75
C GLU A 366 -5.54 13.23 -6.53
N TYR A 367 -4.47 13.26 -7.33
CA TYR A 367 -3.89 14.50 -7.92
C TYR A 367 -3.37 15.54 -6.90
N GLY A 368 -3.30 15.21 -5.61
CA GLY A 368 -2.81 16.13 -4.56
C GLY A 368 -1.32 16.48 -4.64
N ASP A 369 -0.54 15.85 -5.53
CA ASP A 369 0.89 16.16 -5.69
C ASP A 369 1.11 17.38 -6.58
N TYR A 370 1.35 18.53 -5.94
CA TYR A 370 1.70 19.79 -6.60
C TYR A 370 3.18 19.89 -7.01
N THR A 371 3.97 18.81 -6.88
CA THR A 371 5.39 18.75 -7.31
C THR A 371 5.61 17.91 -8.56
N CYS A 372 4.55 17.38 -9.17
CA CYS A 372 4.62 16.43 -10.28
C CYS A 372 3.60 16.74 -11.37
N THR A 373 4.01 16.67 -12.64
CA THR A 373 3.10 16.76 -13.80
C THR A 373 1.98 15.71 -13.75
N MET A 374 2.24 14.51 -13.21
CA MET A 374 1.23 13.46 -13.02
C MET A 374 0.29 13.70 -11.83
N GLY A 375 0.49 14.77 -11.06
CA GLY A 375 -0.42 15.22 -10.00
C GLY A 375 -1.29 16.37 -10.50
N ASN A 376 -1.17 17.54 -9.87
CA ASN A 376 -1.98 18.70 -10.28
C ASN A 376 -1.35 19.44 -11.48
N ALA A 377 -1.70 18.98 -12.67
CA ALA A 377 -1.11 19.41 -13.95
C ALA A 377 -1.56 20.81 -14.46
N ALA A 378 -2.62 21.39 -13.90
CA ALA A 378 -3.29 22.57 -14.45
C ALA A 378 -3.07 23.81 -13.59
N LYS A 379 -2.26 24.77 -14.08
CA LYS A 379 -2.04 26.09 -13.48
C LYS A 379 -1.69 27.12 -14.54
N GLU A 380 -2.67 27.91 -14.94
CA GLU A 380 -2.60 29.01 -15.92
C GLU A 380 -1.47 30.04 -15.70
N THR A 381 -0.89 30.13 -14.49
CA THR A 381 0.15 31.13 -14.12
C THR A 381 1.26 30.59 -13.19
N GLY A 382 1.34 29.27 -12.98
CA GLY A 382 2.28 28.65 -12.03
C GLY A 382 3.68 28.37 -12.59
N PRO A 383 4.66 28.01 -11.74
CA PRO A 383 5.91 27.41 -12.22
C PRO A 383 5.66 26.01 -12.78
N PHE A 384 6.45 25.61 -13.77
CA PHE A 384 6.25 24.33 -14.45
C PHE A 384 6.89 23.19 -13.65
N TYR A 385 6.06 22.19 -13.30
CA TYR A 385 6.53 20.98 -12.65
C TYR A 385 6.95 19.94 -13.68
N CYS A 386 8.15 19.41 -13.49
CA CYS A 386 8.57 18.15 -14.08
C CYS A 386 8.03 16.96 -13.25
N PHE A 387 8.55 15.77 -13.50
CA PHE A 387 8.15 14.55 -12.79
C PHE A 387 8.83 14.46 -11.41
N ASN A 388 8.21 13.77 -10.46
CA ASN A 388 8.76 13.57 -9.11
C ASN A 388 9.74 12.38 -9.04
N GLY A 389 10.30 12.11 -7.86
CA GLY A 389 11.27 11.04 -7.63
C GLY A 389 10.92 9.69 -8.22
N ALA A 390 9.73 9.16 -7.91
CA ALA A 390 9.30 7.85 -8.40
C ALA A 390 9.13 7.82 -9.93
N LYS A 391 8.54 8.87 -10.51
CA LYS A 391 8.30 8.96 -11.95
C LYS A 391 9.61 9.17 -12.73
N SER A 392 10.49 10.04 -12.24
CA SER A 392 11.81 10.30 -12.78
C SER A 392 12.76 9.10 -12.66
N TRP A 393 12.57 8.25 -11.65
CA TRP A 393 13.22 6.94 -11.54
C TRP A 393 12.75 5.99 -12.65
N TYR A 394 11.43 5.79 -12.77
CA TYR A 394 10.82 4.92 -13.77
C TYR A 394 11.21 5.26 -15.22
N LEU A 395 11.22 6.55 -15.56
CA LEU A 395 11.59 7.04 -16.90
C LEU A 395 13.08 6.80 -17.23
N GLY A 396 13.93 6.59 -16.23
CA GLY A 396 15.36 6.28 -16.39
C GLY A 396 16.24 7.42 -16.92
N TRP A 397 15.68 8.62 -17.14
CA TRP A 397 16.39 9.77 -17.74
C TRP A 397 17.65 10.17 -16.97
N TYR A 398 17.68 9.99 -15.65
CA TYR A 398 18.80 10.45 -14.83
C TYR A 398 19.71 9.31 -14.36
N ASN A 399 19.61 8.12 -14.96
CA ASN A 399 20.29 6.90 -14.51
C ASN A 399 21.80 7.06 -14.23
N SER A 400 22.53 7.90 -14.97
CA SER A 400 23.95 8.17 -14.73
C SER A 400 24.23 8.93 -13.40
N ARG A 401 23.25 9.69 -12.92
CA ARG A 401 23.27 10.48 -11.67
C ARG A 401 22.20 10.00 -10.67
N ASN A 402 21.68 8.79 -10.84
CA ASN A 402 20.85 8.14 -9.83
C ASN A 402 21.74 7.52 -8.73
N TYR A 403 21.19 7.32 -7.55
CA TYR A 403 21.85 6.57 -6.47
C TYR A 403 20.84 5.70 -5.72
N ILE A 404 21.22 4.46 -5.44
CA ILE A 404 20.47 3.56 -4.55
C ILE A 404 21.21 3.54 -3.22
N TYR A 405 20.56 4.06 -2.18
CA TYR A 405 20.99 3.85 -0.81
C TYR A 405 20.38 2.55 -0.29
N ASN A 406 21.21 1.62 0.21
CA ASN A 406 20.76 0.48 0.99
C ASN A 406 21.10 0.72 2.46
N ALA A 407 20.25 0.31 3.38
CA ALA A 407 20.45 0.63 4.79
C ALA A 407 21.70 -0.04 5.40
N LYS A 408 22.12 -1.20 4.86
CA LYS A 408 23.40 -1.88 5.14
C LYS A 408 24.65 -1.03 4.86
N ASP A 409 24.54 -0.02 3.98
CA ASP A 409 25.67 0.80 3.54
C ASP A 409 26.02 1.91 4.56
N GLY A 410 25.27 2.00 5.68
CA GLY A 410 25.59 2.84 6.83
C GLY A 410 25.11 4.28 6.72
N ILE A 411 26.03 5.25 6.80
CA ILE A 411 25.72 6.68 6.65
C ILE A 411 26.14 7.12 5.25
N TRP A 412 25.17 7.58 4.46
CA TRP A 412 25.43 8.23 3.19
C TRP A 412 25.30 9.74 3.31
N ASN A 413 26.30 10.47 2.83
CA ASN A 413 26.26 11.92 2.66
C ASN A 413 26.41 12.21 1.18
N GLY A 414 25.56 13.06 0.63
CA GLY A 414 25.58 13.35 -0.80
C GLY A 414 24.86 14.63 -1.17
N ARG A 415 25.14 15.08 -2.39
CA ARG A 415 24.56 16.28 -2.98
C ARG A 415 23.48 15.91 -3.99
N LEU A 416 22.34 16.59 -3.91
CA LEU A 416 21.26 16.55 -4.88
C LEU A 416 21.26 17.84 -5.70
N VAL A 417 21.10 17.72 -7.02
CA VAL A 417 20.82 18.84 -7.94
C VAL A 417 19.43 18.67 -8.55
N GLY A 418 18.88 19.76 -9.09
CA GLY A 418 17.61 19.71 -9.81
C GLY A 418 17.69 18.82 -11.06
N GLN A 419 16.59 18.20 -11.45
CA GLN A 419 16.53 17.41 -12.68
C GLN A 419 16.75 18.22 -13.96
N VAL A 420 16.38 19.50 -13.92
CA VAL A 420 16.69 20.51 -14.94
C VAL A 420 18.19 20.86 -15.00
N ASP A 421 18.94 20.58 -13.94
CA ASP A 421 20.38 20.78 -13.83
C ASP A 421 21.17 19.48 -14.09
N TYR A 422 20.53 18.39 -14.53
CA TYR A 422 21.17 17.08 -14.76
C TYR A 422 22.36 17.15 -15.74
N MET A 423 22.29 18.00 -16.77
CA MET A 423 23.39 18.19 -17.72
C MET A 423 24.42 19.23 -17.28
N ASN A 424 24.24 19.88 -16.12
CA ASN A 424 25.21 20.84 -15.61
C ASN A 424 26.47 20.11 -15.12
N GLU A 425 27.63 20.48 -15.67
CA GLU A 425 28.91 19.81 -15.43
C GLU A 425 29.62 20.29 -14.15
N ASN A 426 29.28 21.49 -13.64
CA ASN A 426 29.88 22.08 -12.44
C ASN A 426 29.68 21.20 -11.19
N GLU A 427 28.61 20.40 -11.16
CA GLU A 427 28.27 19.45 -10.09
C GLU A 427 28.07 18.04 -10.67
N SER A 428 28.98 17.62 -11.57
CA SER A 428 28.89 16.35 -12.30
C SER A 428 28.81 15.07 -11.44
N THR A 429 29.25 15.14 -10.18
CA THR A 429 29.18 14.02 -9.21
C THR A 429 27.87 13.98 -8.41
N ALA A 430 27.12 15.08 -8.39
CA ALA A 430 25.86 15.19 -7.66
C ALA A 430 24.78 14.26 -8.24
N LYS A 431 23.81 13.91 -7.41
CA LYS A 431 22.71 12.99 -7.77
C LYS A 431 21.45 13.77 -8.12
N VAL A 432 20.58 13.16 -8.93
CA VAL A 432 19.27 13.73 -9.30
C VAL A 432 18.15 13.00 -8.58
N VAL A 433 18.10 11.67 -8.71
CA VAL A 433 17.16 10.82 -7.94
C VAL A 433 17.94 9.93 -6.98
N LEU A 434 17.59 10.02 -5.71
CA LEU A 434 18.05 9.13 -4.65
C LEU A 434 16.92 8.15 -4.32
N LYS A 435 17.08 6.88 -4.67
CA LYS A 435 16.23 5.78 -4.20
C LYS A 435 16.72 5.35 -2.82
N LEU A 436 15.85 5.41 -1.83
CA LEU A 436 16.05 4.74 -0.54
C LEU A 436 15.40 3.37 -0.65
N ASN A 437 16.22 2.37 -0.86
CA ASN A 437 15.76 0.98 -1.02
C ASN A 437 15.14 0.54 0.30
N SER A 438 13.88 0.09 0.30
CA SER A 438 13.24 -0.47 1.51
C SER A 438 13.16 -1.99 1.43
N ALA A 439 13.02 -2.66 2.58
CA ALA A 439 12.76 -4.10 2.63
C ALA A 439 11.31 -4.48 2.24
N SER A 440 10.46 -3.49 1.93
CA SER A 440 9.06 -3.67 1.56
C SER A 440 8.83 -3.44 0.06
N GLN A 441 7.64 -3.79 -0.45
CA GLN A 441 7.24 -3.49 -1.83
C GLN A 441 7.05 -1.99 -2.13
N THR A 442 7.27 -1.09 -1.15
CA THR A 442 7.18 0.37 -1.30
C THR A 442 8.55 1.01 -1.09
N ASP A 443 9.00 1.79 -2.05
CA ASP A 443 10.26 2.53 -1.97
C ASP A 443 10.05 4.02 -1.77
N TYR A 444 11.08 4.70 -1.27
CA TYR A 444 11.11 6.16 -1.16
C TYR A 444 12.10 6.76 -2.16
N TYR A 445 11.68 7.83 -2.83
CA TYR A 445 12.46 8.56 -3.82
C TYR A 445 12.59 10.01 -3.39
N VAL A 446 13.83 10.48 -3.35
CA VAL A 446 14.22 11.80 -2.85
C VAL A 446 14.83 12.60 -4.00
N MET A 447 14.33 13.81 -4.22
CA MET A 447 14.83 14.75 -5.24
C MET A 447 14.89 16.17 -4.71
N PHE A 448 15.79 16.99 -5.24
CA PHE A 448 15.76 18.44 -5.04
C PHE A 448 14.87 19.10 -6.11
N ASN A 449 13.71 19.62 -5.71
CA ASN A 449 12.74 20.22 -6.63
C ASN A 449 13.08 21.69 -6.92
N ARG A 450 14.09 21.89 -7.77
CA ARG A 450 14.58 23.22 -8.19
C ARG A 450 13.64 23.86 -9.23
N ILE A 451 13.05 25.00 -8.90
CA ILE A 451 11.97 25.65 -9.70
C ILE A 451 12.39 26.23 -11.08
N MET A 452 13.69 26.37 -11.38
CA MET A 452 14.20 27.34 -12.37
C MET A 452 13.67 28.78 -12.13
N SER A 453 12.57 29.14 -12.80
CA SER A 453 11.94 30.48 -12.90
C SER A 453 10.43 30.41 -12.64
N GLY A 454 9.86 31.44 -12.01
CA GLY A 454 8.43 31.54 -11.70
C GLY A 454 8.16 31.88 -10.24
N VAL A 455 6.89 31.83 -9.83
CA VAL A 455 6.48 32.03 -8.43
C VAL A 455 6.67 30.74 -7.65
N SER A 456 7.27 30.78 -6.46
CA SER A 456 7.44 29.59 -5.61
C SER A 456 6.10 29.03 -5.10
N ASP A 457 5.89 27.73 -5.28
CA ASP A 457 4.72 26.97 -4.80
C ASP A 457 5.15 25.83 -3.85
N MET A 458 4.21 25.01 -3.39
CA MET A 458 4.44 23.86 -2.51
C MET A 458 5.62 22.99 -2.98
N GLY A 459 6.62 22.79 -2.12
CA GLY A 459 7.81 21.99 -2.42
C GLY A 459 8.82 22.64 -3.37
N SER A 460 8.63 23.88 -3.82
CA SER A 460 9.58 24.59 -4.67
C SER A 460 10.86 24.93 -3.91
N ASN A 461 12.03 24.63 -4.51
CA ASN A 461 13.35 24.77 -3.89
C ASN A 461 13.50 24.00 -2.57
N MET A 462 12.79 22.88 -2.44
CA MET A 462 12.84 21.98 -1.29
C MET A 462 13.25 20.57 -1.74
N VAL A 463 13.72 19.75 -0.80
CA VAL A 463 13.91 18.32 -1.04
C VAL A 463 12.56 17.63 -0.88
N VAL A 464 12.06 17.03 -1.96
CA VAL A 464 10.76 16.35 -2.01
C VAL A 464 10.96 14.86 -1.79
N ILE A 465 10.13 14.28 -0.93
CA ILE A 465 10.09 12.85 -0.65
C ILE A 465 8.80 12.28 -1.24
N THR A 466 8.94 11.32 -2.12
CA THR A 466 7.82 10.57 -2.70
C THR A 466 7.96 9.09 -2.38
N LYS A 467 6.85 8.38 -2.22
CA LYS A 467 6.82 6.91 -2.14
C LYS A 467 6.05 6.31 -3.31
N ALA A 468 6.45 5.11 -3.75
CA ALA A 468 5.74 4.35 -4.77
C ALA A 468 5.92 2.85 -4.55
N GLY A 469 4.93 2.05 -4.95
CA GLY A 469 5.03 0.60 -4.95
C GLY A 469 5.85 0.08 -6.14
N ASN A 470 6.13 -1.23 -6.18
CA ASN A 470 6.67 -1.92 -7.36
C ASN A 470 7.90 -1.24 -7.99
N GLU A 471 8.90 -0.85 -7.19
CA GLU A 471 10.10 -0.12 -7.69
C GLU A 471 9.78 1.20 -8.43
N GLY A 472 8.63 1.81 -8.13
CA GLY A 472 8.11 2.98 -8.85
C GLY A 472 7.68 2.68 -10.29
N GLY A 473 7.54 1.40 -10.66
CA GLY A 473 7.38 0.91 -12.02
C GLY A 473 6.10 1.35 -12.75
N SER A 474 5.91 0.80 -13.96
CA SER A 474 4.76 1.11 -14.83
C SER A 474 3.46 1.02 -14.04
N GLU A 475 2.61 2.03 -14.22
CA GLU A 475 1.29 2.16 -13.58
C GLU A 475 1.32 2.22 -12.03
N SER A 476 2.47 2.35 -11.38
CA SER A 476 2.50 2.65 -9.95
C SER A 476 2.06 4.09 -9.68
N LYS A 477 1.02 4.29 -8.87
CA LYS A 477 0.75 5.59 -8.23
C LYS A 477 1.96 6.00 -7.39
N SER A 478 2.26 7.29 -7.41
CA SER A 478 3.27 7.91 -6.52
C SER A 478 2.60 8.83 -5.53
N TYR A 479 3.15 8.90 -4.32
CA TYR A 479 2.59 9.70 -3.24
C TYR A 479 3.66 10.66 -2.72
N VAL A 480 3.42 11.97 -2.77
CA VAL A 480 4.23 12.93 -2.01
C VAL A 480 3.88 12.80 -0.53
N ILE A 481 4.91 12.62 0.31
CA ILE A 481 4.76 12.35 1.75
C ILE A 481 5.48 13.37 2.62
N GLY A 482 6.30 14.23 2.04
CA GLY A 482 7.02 15.27 2.75
C GLY A 482 7.84 16.13 1.82
N THR A 483 8.06 17.37 2.24
CA THR A 483 9.00 18.30 1.62
C THR A 483 9.85 18.90 2.73
N LEU A 484 11.17 19.01 2.51
CA LEU A 484 12.15 19.41 3.53
C LEU A 484 12.95 20.64 3.08
N LYS A 485 13.08 21.61 3.97
CA LYS A 485 13.97 22.78 3.86
C LYS A 485 15.33 22.49 4.47
N SER A 486 16.28 23.40 4.23
CA SER A 486 17.58 23.42 4.90
C SER A 486 17.44 23.30 6.43
N GLY A 487 18.04 22.26 7.01
CA GLY A 487 18.01 21.95 8.45
C GLY A 487 16.92 20.98 8.89
N GLU A 488 15.91 20.71 8.05
CA GLU A 488 14.81 19.79 8.38
C GLU A 488 15.19 18.32 8.13
N SER A 489 14.46 17.41 8.77
CA SER A 489 14.64 15.96 8.58
C SER A 489 13.30 15.22 8.58
N ALA A 490 13.27 14.07 7.92
CA ALA A 490 12.16 13.13 7.90
C ALA A 490 12.60 11.76 8.41
N LYS A 491 11.70 11.09 9.12
CA LYS A 491 11.82 9.67 9.49
C LYS A 491 10.96 8.86 8.55
N LEU A 492 11.58 7.92 7.83
CA LEU A 492 10.93 7.09 6.82
C LEU A 492 10.95 5.63 7.30
N PRO A 493 9.80 4.95 7.42
CA PRO A 493 9.74 3.55 7.83
C PRO A 493 10.70 2.65 7.04
N TYR A 494 11.42 1.77 7.75
CA TYR A 494 12.27 0.74 7.16
C TYR A 494 12.19 -0.51 8.03
N ASP A 495 11.39 -1.48 7.57
CA ASP A 495 11.02 -2.67 8.35
C ASP A 495 10.51 -2.28 9.75
N ILE A 496 11.19 -2.66 10.84
CA ILE A 496 10.83 -2.30 12.22
C ILE A 496 11.52 -1.02 12.76
N ASP A 497 12.39 -0.39 11.97
CA ASP A 497 13.16 0.82 12.29
C ASP A 497 12.77 2.00 11.36
N TYR A 498 13.58 3.07 11.33
CA TYR A 498 13.45 4.14 10.34
C TYR A 498 14.79 4.58 9.73
N LEU A 499 14.73 5.03 8.47
CA LEU A 499 15.76 5.85 7.87
C LEU A 499 15.54 7.31 8.26
N GLU A 500 16.60 8.00 8.71
CA GLU A 500 16.60 9.45 8.84
C GLU A 500 17.18 10.06 7.57
N LEU A 501 16.35 10.81 6.84
CA LEU A 501 16.79 11.72 5.79
C LEU A 501 16.85 13.13 6.39
N LYS A 502 18.03 13.76 6.36
CA LYS A 502 18.24 15.13 6.78
C LYS A 502 18.73 15.98 5.62
N VAL A 503 18.16 17.17 5.45
CA VAL A 503 18.69 18.20 4.56
C VAL A 503 19.66 19.07 5.36
N ASN A 504 20.95 18.97 5.05
CA ASN A 504 21.99 19.72 5.76
C ASN A 504 22.00 21.19 5.33
N GLN A 505 21.95 21.43 4.02
CA GLN A 505 21.84 22.78 3.45
C GLN A 505 21.17 22.76 2.08
N ILE A 506 20.56 23.88 1.71
CA ILE A 506 20.12 24.17 0.33
C ILE A 506 20.79 25.47 -0.10
N ASN A 507 21.53 25.45 -1.20
CA ASN A 507 22.22 26.61 -1.74
C ASN A 507 21.62 27.01 -3.09
N LEU A 508 20.79 28.06 -3.08
CA LEU A 508 20.11 28.60 -4.27
C LEU A 508 20.97 29.60 -5.05
N SER A 509 22.11 30.03 -4.49
CA SER A 509 23.05 30.97 -5.12
C SER A 509 24.19 30.27 -5.88
N ALA A 510 24.30 28.95 -5.75
CA ALA A 510 25.23 28.13 -6.52
C ALA A 510 24.75 27.92 -7.97
N ASN A 511 25.67 27.53 -8.85
CA ASN A 511 25.38 27.17 -10.24
C ASN A 511 25.96 25.77 -10.57
N PRO A 512 25.13 24.71 -10.59
CA PRO A 512 23.70 24.70 -10.31
C PRO A 512 23.37 24.90 -8.82
N ALA A 513 22.11 25.20 -8.54
CA ALA A 513 21.62 25.17 -7.16
C ALA A 513 21.55 23.71 -6.67
N TYR A 514 21.88 23.49 -5.39
CA TYR A 514 21.96 22.14 -4.84
C TYR A 514 21.38 22.03 -3.43
N ALA A 515 21.09 20.80 -3.01
CA ALA A 515 20.79 20.43 -1.63
C ALA A 515 21.75 19.33 -1.15
N ASP A 516 22.49 19.59 -0.07
CA ASP A 516 23.31 18.54 0.57
C ASP A 516 22.47 17.81 1.60
N VAL A 517 22.45 16.49 1.53
CA VAL A 517 21.62 15.61 2.37
C VAL A 517 22.47 14.53 3.06
N THR A 518 22.00 14.10 4.22
CA THR A 518 22.48 12.88 4.91
C THR A 518 21.34 11.89 4.96
N VAL A 519 21.62 10.64 4.61
CA VAL A 519 20.75 9.50 4.90
C VAL A 519 21.52 8.55 5.81
N LYS A 520 20.83 8.01 6.81
CA LYS A 520 21.34 6.92 7.63
C LYS A 520 20.20 6.06 8.15
N MET A 521 20.46 4.78 8.35
CA MET A 521 19.64 3.98 9.24
C MET A 521 19.78 4.56 10.65
N VAL A 522 18.65 4.84 11.31
CA VAL A 522 18.64 5.23 12.72
C VAL A 522 17.88 4.18 13.48
N CYS A 523 18.59 3.10 13.78
CA CYS A 523 18.15 2.06 14.69
C CYS A 523 17.72 2.72 16.01
N VAL A 524 16.45 2.60 16.39
CA VAL A 524 15.91 3.54 17.40
C VAL A 524 16.54 3.32 18.78
N THR A 525 17.12 2.14 19.05
CA THR A 525 18.12 1.95 20.12
C THR A 525 18.88 0.61 20.08
N ASN A 526 18.44 -0.38 19.28
CA ASN A 526 18.64 -1.80 19.66
C ASN A 526 19.28 -2.72 18.60
N CYS A 527 19.84 -2.26 17.49
CA CYS A 527 20.34 -3.17 16.43
C CYS A 527 21.83 -3.51 16.56
N GLY A 528 22.21 -4.68 16.06
CA GLY A 528 23.56 -5.25 16.22
C GLY A 528 23.67 -6.23 17.41
N ALA A 529 24.90 -6.60 17.75
CA ALA A 529 25.19 -7.51 18.86
C ALA A 529 26.14 -6.86 19.89
N THR A 530 25.93 -7.11 21.17
CA THR A 530 26.81 -6.60 22.24
C THR A 530 28.07 -7.44 22.30
N LEU A 531 29.24 -6.85 22.09
CA LEU A 531 30.56 -7.48 22.25
C LEU A 531 31.13 -7.12 23.62
N GLU A 532 31.43 -8.11 24.44
CA GLU A 532 32.12 -7.98 25.73
C GLU A 532 33.50 -8.63 25.63
N THR A 533 34.54 -7.94 26.08
CA THR A 533 35.95 -8.39 26.03
C THR A 533 36.56 -8.42 27.42
N TRP A 534 37.25 -9.51 27.75
CA TRP A 534 38.06 -9.66 28.97
C TRP A 534 39.51 -9.93 28.60
N THR A 535 40.42 -9.12 29.12
CA THR A 535 41.86 -9.16 28.82
C THR A 535 42.67 -9.73 29.98
N GLY A 536 43.85 -10.27 29.69
CA GLY A 536 44.74 -10.84 30.70
C GLY A 536 44.36 -12.27 31.12
N ILE A 537 43.72 -13.03 30.21
CA ILE A 537 43.37 -14.44 30.42
C ILE A 537 44.35 -15.30 29.63
N GLY A 538 45.25 -15.99 30.33
CA GLY A 538 46.12 -17.01 29.71
C GLY A 538 45.35 -18.28 29.31
N GLY A 539 46.01 -19.17 28.58
CA GLY A 539 45.40 -20.40 28.05
C GLY A 539 44.63 -20.18 26.74
N GLY A 540 44.34 -21.27 26.02
CA GLY A 540 43.69 -21.25 24.70
C GLY A 540 42.29 -21.87 24.68
N THR A 541 41.72 -22.22 25.84
CA THR A 541 40.44 -22.95 25.91
C THR A 541 39.31 -22.10 26.48
N LEU A 542 38.07 -22.36 26.08
CA LEU A 542 36.92 -21.66 26.68
C LEU A 542 36.73 -21.93 28.18
N ALA A 543 37.33 -23.00 28.73
CA ALA A 543 37.42 -23.19 30.18
C ALA A 543 38.17 -22.03 30.85
N ASP A 544 39.24 -21.52 30.23
CA ASP A 544 40.02 -20.39 30.75
C ASP A 544 39.19 -19.09 30.79
N LEU A 545 38.28 -18.89 29.82
CA LEU A 545 37.33 -17.76 29.82
C LEU A 545 36.27 -17.85 30.94
N ILE A 546 36.06 -19.05 31.51
CA ILE A 546 35.15 -19.31 32.63
C ILE A 546 35.89 -19.29 33.96
N THR A 547 37.10 -19.85 34.06
CA THR A 547 37.83 -20.02 35.34
C THR A 547 38.97 -19.02 35.58
N GLY A 548 39.31 -18.20 34.58
CA GLY A 548 40.38 -17.19 34.68
C GLY A 548 40.14 -16.10 35.73
N THR A 549 41.19 -15.34 36.06
CA THR A 549 41.14 -14.28 37.08
C THR A 549 40.26 -13.10 36.68
N ASN A 550 40.20 -12.78 35.38
CA ASN A 550 39.34 -11.77 34.77
C ASN A 550 38.38 -12.46 33.79
N ASN A 551 37.40 -13.22 34.29
CA ASN A 551 36.51 -14.09 33.52
C ASN A 551 35.10 -13.50 33.30
N MET A 552 34.21 -14.23 32.62
CA MET A 552 32.80 -13.84 32.40
C MET A 552 31.96 -13.61 33.68
N THR A 553 32.46 -13.94 34.88
CA THR A 553 31.81 -13.59 36.17
C THR A 553 32.18 -12.19 36.66
N LYS A 554 33.18 -11.55 36.04
CA LYS A 554 33.60 -10.16 36.30
C LYS A 554 33.05 -9.23 35.23
N LYS A 555 32.99 -7.94 35.55
CA LYS A 555 32.71 -6.89 34.56
C LYS A 555 33.76 -6.97 33.44
N PRO A 556 33.39 -6.94 32.15
CA PRO A 556 34.36 -6.97 31.06
C PRO A 556 35.30 -5.77 31.07
N SER A 557 36.51 -5.99 30.55
CA SER A 557 37.51 -4.94 30.29
C SER A 557 36.99 -3.90 29.29
N LYS A 558 36.19 -4.33 28.30
CA LYS A 558 35.59 -3.48 27.27
C LYS A 558 34.20 -3.99 26.88
N THR A 559 33.30 -3.08 26.49
CA THR A 559 32.02 -3.40 25.86
C THR A 559 31.82 -2.52 24.64
N ASP A 560 31.52 -3.13 23.51
CA ASP A 560 31.26 -2.50 22.21
C ASP A 560 29.94 -3.04 21.60
N VAL A 561 29.53 -2.53 20.44
CA VAL A 561 28.42 -3.06 19.65
C VAL A 561 28.88 -3.35 18.21
N LEU A 562 28.58 -4.56 17.73
CA LEU A 562 28.80 -4.96 16.34
C LEU A 562 27.63 -4.48 15.47
N LEU A 563 27.87 -3.43 14.67
CA LEU A 563 26.84 -2.75 13.87
C LEU A 563 26.82 -3.14 12.38
N GLY A 564 27.73 -4.00 11.92
CA GLY A 564 27.80 -4.44 10.51
C GLY A 564 27.42 -5.91 10.33
N LEU A 565 28.22 -6.80 10.91
CA LEU A 565 28.10 -8.25 10.81
C LEU A 565 28.24 -8.89 12.21
N LEU A 566 27.79 -10.13 12.38
CA LEU A 566 28.10 -10.95 13.56
C LEU A 566 29.53 -11.49 13.50
N GLU A 567 30.48 -10.56 13.53
CA GLU A 567 31.91 -10.78 13.35
C GLU A 567 32.69 -9.81 14.23
N SER A 568 33.63 -10.32 15.03
CA SER A 568 34.53 -9.48 15.81
C SER A 568 35.58 -8.83 14.90
N PRO A 569 36.20 -7.72 15.35
CA PRO A 569 37.52 -7.36 14.86
C PRO A 569 38.50 -8.54 14.94
N SER A 570 39.51 -8.53 14.07
CA SER A 570 40.58 -9.53 14.02
C SER A 570 41.94 -8.90 14.31
N ASN A 571 42.84 -9.71 14.85
CA ASN A 571 44.22 -9.38 15.23
C ASN A 571 44.29 -8.13 16.13
N ILE A 572 43.53 -8.14 17.22
CA ILE A 572 43.40 -7.06 18.19
C ILE A 572 44.24 -7.22 19.47
N ALA A 573 44.53 -8.44 19.93
CA ALA A 573 45.29 -8.68 21.17
C ALA A 573 45.72 -10.16 21.35
N ASP A 574 46.67 -10.42 22.25
CA ASP A 574 46.91 -11.76 22.80
C ASP A 574 46.24 -11.93 24.18
N ASN A 575 46.08 -13.17 24.65
CA ASN A 575 45.64 -13.52 26.01
C ASN A 575 44.34 -12.83 26.46
N TYR A 576 43.28 -12.97 25.67
CA TYR A 576 41.96 -12.44 25.97
C TYR A 576 40.85 -13.46 25.70
N GLY A 577 39.60 -13.06 25.94
CA GLY A 577 38.43 -13.76 25.42
C GLY A 577 37.23 -12.83 25.32
N ILE A 578 36.26 -13.24 24.51
CA ILE A 578 35.07 -12.44 24.17
C ILE A 578 33.78 -13.22 24.32
N ARG A 579 32.71 -12.47 24.60
CA ARG A 579 31.32 -12.90 24.43
C ARG A 579 30.61 -11.88 23.55
N VAL A 580 30.06 -12.35 22.45
CA VAL A 580 29.10 -11.59 21.63
C VAL A 580 27.70 -12.11 21.94
N LYS A 581 26.76 -11.24 22.30
CA LYS A 581 25.41 -11.63 22.71
C LYS A 581 24.33 -10.70 22.15
N GLY A 582 23.13 -11.25 22.00
CA GLY A 582 21.96 -10.49 21.56
C GLY A 582 20.78 -11.40 21.23
N TRP A 583 19.86 -10.89 20.42
CA TRP A 583 18.72 -11.63 19.89
C TRP A 583 18.79 -11.66 18.36
N LEU A 584 18.62 -12.84 17.78
CA LEU A 584 18.50 -13.06 16.34
C LEU A 584 17.03 -12.98 15.94
N VAL A 585 16.72 -12.21 14.90
CA VAL A 585 15.38 -12.08 14.30
C VAL A 585 15.46 -12.57 12.85
N PRO A 586 14.98 -13.78 12.52
CA PRO A 586 15.07 -14.35 11.18
C PRO A 586 14.19 -13.59 10.17
N PRO A 587 14.65 -13.39 8.92
CA PRO A 587 13.84 -12.76 7.87
C PRO A 587 12.73 -13.66 7.30
N VAL A 588 12.88 -14.98 7.38
CA VAL A 588 11.91 -15.95 6.82
C VAL A 588 11.73 -17.12 7.78
N SER A 589 10.57 -17.77 7.74
CA SER A 589 10.35 -19.02 8.48
C SER A 589 10.95 -20.18 7.71
N GLY A 590 11.69 -21.05 8.39
CA GLY A 590 12.26 -22.24 7.76
C GLY A 590 13.42 -22.86 8.50
N SER A 591 14.10 -23.77 7.80
CA SER A 591 15.26 -24.50 8.31
C SER A 591 16.54 -23.70 8.07
N TYR A 592 17.09 -23.12 9.14
CA TYR A 592 18.37 -22.43 9.16
C TYR A 592 19.53 -23.40 9.43
N GLN A 593 20.70 -23.06 8.92
CA GLN A 593 21.95 -23.77 9.18
C GLN A 593 22.99 -22.74 9.60
N PHE A 594 23.76 -22.99 10.66
CA PHE A 594 24.73 -22.05 11.22
C PHE A 594 26.17 -22.57 11.12
N TRP A 595 27.12 -21.64 11.02
CA TRP A 595 28.56 -21.90 11.05
C TRP A 595 29.29 -20.90 11.96
N ILE A 596 30.40 -21.34 12.54
CA ILE A 596 31.35 -20.52 13.32
C ILE A 596 32.76 -20.66 12.76
N ALA A 597 33.52 -19.57 12.74
CA ALA A 597 34.96 -19.56 12.54
C ALA A 597 35.60 -18.67 13.61
N SER A 598 36.55 -19.21 14.39
CA SER A 598 37.24 -18.49 15.46
C SER A 598 38.70 -18.90 15.54
N ASP A 599 39.55 -18.01 16.04
CA ASP A 599 40.95 -18.25 16.37
C ASP A 599 41.18 -17.61 17.76
N ASP A 600 41.62 -18.34 18.81
CA ASP A 600 41.62 -19.80 18.97
C ASP A 600 40.17 -20.40 19.11
N ASN A 601 39.84 -20.96 20.29
CA ASN A 601 38.63 -21.74 20.59
C ASN A 601 37.37 -20.88 20.53
N GLY A 602 36.27 -21.45 20.03
CA GLY A 602 34.99 -20.73 19.98
C GLY A 602 33.75 -21.63 20.02
N GLU A 603 32.64 -21.06 20.48
CA GLU A 603 31.34 -21.74 20.57
C GLU A 603 30.20 -20.81 20.17
N PHE A 604 29.18 -21.34 19.50
CA PHE A 604 27.94 -20.62 19.23
C PHE A 604 26.75 -21.32 19.89
N TRP A 605 26.02 -20.54 20.68
CA TRP A 605 24.85 -20.93 21.46
C TRP A 605 23.62 -20.17 20.98
N LEU A 606 22.52 -20.88 20.76
CA LEU A 606 21.24 -20.32 20.31
C LEU A 606 20.12 -20.88 21.19
N SER A 607 19.18 -20.01 21.57
CA SER A 607 17.99 -20.35 22.35
C SER A 607 16.83 -20.79 21.47
N THR A 608 15.90 -21.54 22.06
CA THR A 608 14.63 -21.91 21.44
C THR A 608 13.64 -20.74 21.37
N ASP A 609 13.89 -19.67 22.11
CA ASP A 609 13.04 -18.48 22.22
C ASP A 609 13.88 -17.24 22.61
N ASN A 610 13.24 -16.15 23.04
CA ASN A 610 13.92 -14.91 23.44
C ASN A 610 14.52 -14.97 24.86
N ASP A 611 14.37 -16.06 25.62
CA ASP A 611 15.00 -16.21 26.93
C ASP A 611 16.44 -16.73 26.78
N SER A 612 17.36 -16.07 27.48
CA SER A 612 18.76 -16.47 27.60
C SER A 612 18.99 -17.78 28.38
N ALA A 613 17.98 -18.26 29.11
CA ALA A 613 18.01 -19.50 29.88
C ALA A 613 17.87 -20.78 29.02
N HIS A 614 17.22 -20.70 27.87
CA HIS A 614 16.98 -21.86 27.00
C HIS A 614 18.03 -22.07 25.90
N LYS A 615 19.17 -21.35 25.95
CA LYS A 615 20.27 -21.51 24.99
C LYS A 615 20.93 -22.88 25.05
N VAL A 616 21.18 -23.45 23.87
CA VAL A 616 21.96 -24.68 23.67
C VAL A 616 23.09 -24.42 22.68
N LYS A 617 24.23 -25.11 22.85
CA LYS A 617 25.35 -25.03 21.92
C LYS A 617 24.96 -25.72 20.60
N ILE A 618 25.13 -25.02 19.48
CA ILE A 618 24.77 -25.53 18.15
C ILE A 618 25.98 -25.75 17.22
N CYS A 619 27.10 -25.05 17.39
CA CYS A 619 28.37 -25.33 16.71
C CYS A 619 29.59 -24.75 17.47
N GLN A 620 30.81 -25.16 17.11
CA GLN A 620 32.06 -24.81 17.80
C GLN A 620 33.33 -24.93 16.93
N VAL A 621 34.41 -24.31 17.37
CA VAL A 621 35.80 -24.53 16.94
C VAL A 621 36.60 -25.00 18.17
N VAL A 622 37.27 -26.15 18.05
CA VAL A 622 37.95 -26.83 19.18
C VAL A 622 39.45 -26.54 19.26
N ASP A 623 40.07 -26.13 18.14
CA ASP A 623 41.45 -25.61 18.11
C ASP A 623 41.38 -24.14 17.66
N TRP A 624 41.52 -23.91 16.35
CA TRP A 624 41.38 -22.62 15.66
C TRP A 624 40.94 -22.82 14.21
N ALA A 625 40.40 -21.78 13.57
CA ALA A 625 40.07 -21.69 12.16
C ALA A 625 40.26 -20.24 11.68
N SER A 626 40.90 -20.06 10.51
CA SER A 626 41.13 -18.71 9.98
C SER A 626 39.83 -17.96 9.73
N SER A 627 39.89 -16.63 9.69
CA SER A 627 38.72 -15.78 9.51
C SER A 627 37.87 -16.23 8.31
N ARG A 628 36.61 -16.57 8.59
CA ARG A 628 35.61 -17.12 7.64
C ARG A 628 35.98 -18.45 6.97
N GLU A 629 36.87 -19.24 7.57
CA GLU A 629 37.18 -20.62 7.17
C GLU A 629 36.13 -21.58 7.78
N TRP A 630 34.99 -21.76 7.09
CA TRP A 630 33.81 -22.42 7.66
C TRP A 630 33.84 -23.95 7.74
N ASP A 631 34.73 -24.60 6.99
CA ASP A 631 34.65 -26.02 6.67
C ASP A 631 35.96 -26.78 7.00
N LYS A 632 36.76 -26.28 7.96
CA LYS A 632 38.01 -26.90 8.43
C LYS A 632 37.75 -28.11 9.33
N SER A 633 36.72 -28.05 10.17
CA SER A 633 36.23 -29.16 10.99
C SER A 633 34.71 -29.26 10.94
N ALA A 634 34.17 -30.46 11.22
CA ALA A 634 32.74 -30.74 11.05
C ALA A 634 31.89 -30.01 12.12
N GLU A 635 32.47 -29.82 13.30
CA GLU A 635 31.88 -29.19 14.49
C GLU A 635 31.57 -27.70 14.29
N GLN A 636 32.19 -27.07 13.29
CA GLN A 636 31.90 -25.67 12.91
C GLN A 636 30.49 -25.49 12.38
N LYS A 637 29.85 -26.55 11.88
CA LYS A 637 28.52 -26.52 11.28
C LYS A 637 27.47 -27.11 12.22
N SER A 638 26.34 -26.41 12.36
CA SER A 638 25.24 -26.87 13.21
C SER A 638 24.47 -28.07 12.62
N MET A 639 23.53 -28.62 13.39
CA MET A 639 22.36 -29.27 12.80
C MET A 639 21.33 -28.23 12.33
N PRO A 640 20.44 -28.54 11.38
CA PRO A 640 19.45 -27.58 10.92
C PRO A 640 18.50 -27.17 12.06
N VAL A 641 18.30 -25.87 12.24
CA VAL A 641 17.47 -25.27 13.29
C VAL A 641 16.24 -24.66 12.63
N SER A 642 15.03 -25.04 13.05
CA SER A 642 13.81 -24.40 12.56
C SER A 642 13.60 -23.08 13.29
N LEU A 643 13.53 -21.97 12.54
CA LEU A 643 13.29 -20.63 13.07
C LEU A 643 12.11 -19.97 12.35
N VAL A 644 11.45 -19.03 13.03
CA VAL A 644 10.26 -18.33 12.56
C VAL A 644 10.61 -16.89 12.15
N ALA A 645 10.08 -16.44 11.01
CA ALA A 645 10.21 -15.07 10.53
C ALA A 645 9.76 -14.08 11.62
N GLY A 646 10.60 -13.10 11.94
CA GLY A 646 10.24 -12.06 12.89
C GLY A 646 10.16 -12.52 14.35
N GLN A 647 10.48 -13.77 14.71
CA GLN A 647 10.58 -14.20 16.11
C GLN A 647 12.00 -13.92 16.65
N ALA A 648 12.13 -13.47 17.90
CA ALA A 648 13.46 -13.33 18.53
C ALA A 648 13.95 -14.63 19.15
N TYR A 649 15.22 -14.93 18.93
CA TYR A 649 15.95 -16.04 19.54
C TYR A 649 17.22 -15.51 20.21
N TYR A 650 17.38 -15.70 21.52
CA TYR A 650 18.59 -15.25 22.22
C TYR A 650 19.82 -16.05 21.76
N PHE A 651 20.98 -15.40 21.60
CA PHE A 651 22.23 -16.06 21.24
C PHE A 651 23.45 -15.57 22.04
N GLU A 652 24.44 -16.44 22.16
CA GLU A 652 25.80 -16.13 22.64
C GLU A 652 26.84 -16.79 21.72
N ALA A 653 27.80 -16.01 21.22
CA ALA A 653 29.01 -16.51 20.59
C ALA A 653 30.20 -16.21 21.50
N LEU A 654 31.01 -17.23 21.81
CA LEU A 654 32.17 -17.14 22.68
C LEU A 654 33.43 -17.39 21.88
N MET A 655 34.53 -16.72 22.24
CA MET A 655 35.87 -17.10 21.79
C MET A 655 36.92 -16.83 22.89
N LYS A 656 37.94 -17.68 22.97
CA LYS A 656 39.14 -17.50 23.78
C LYS A 656 40.35 -17.41 22.85
N GLU A 657 41.22 -16.42 23.07
CA GLU A 657 42.44 -16.22 22.29
C GLU A 657 43.70 -16.30 23.19
N SER A 658 44.71 -17.07 22.77
CA SER A 658 45.98 -17.24 23.49
C SER A 658 47.12 -16.38 22.94
N TYR A 659 47.60 -16.64 21.73
CA TYR A 659 48.65 -15.89 21.04
C TYR A 659 48.62 -16.11 19.52
N GLY A 660 48.63 -15.04 18.72
CA GLY A 660 48.83 -15.15 17.28
C GLY A 660 47.90 -14.27 16.43
N ASN A 661 47.03 -14.90 15.65
CA ASN A 661 45.93 -14.23 14.95
C ASN A 661 44.66 -14.48 15.74
N ASP A 662 43.70 -13.56 15.68
CA ASP A 662 42.42 -13.71 16.36
C ASP A 662 41.24 -13.44 15.43
N ASN A 663 40.15 -14.19 15.58
CA ASN A 663 38.87 -13.89 14.96
C ASN A 663 37.69 -14.57 15.68
N LEU A 664 36.49 -14.05 15.42
CA LEU A 664 35.21 -14.73 15.66
C LEU A 664 34.21 -14.25 14.62
N ALA A 665 33.65 -15.15 13.81
CA ALA A 665 32.60 -14.85 12.83
C ALA A 665 31.53 -15.94 12.86
N ILE A 666 30.25 -15.54 12.79
CA ILE A 666 29.10 -16.44 12.70
C ILE A 666 28.41 -16.26 11.35
N ALA A 667 28.19 -17.35 10.64
CA ALA A 667 27.47 -17.39 9.38
C ALA A 667 26.20 -18.23 9.44
N TRP A 668 25.28 -17.96 8.52
CA TRP A 668 24.03 -18.70 8.37
C TRP A 668 23.69 -19.00 6.91
N GLN A 669 22.77 -19.93 6.70
CA GLN A 669 22.11 -20.23 5.42
C GLN A 669 20.65 -20.63 5.71
N TYR A 670 19.72 -20.24 4.84
CA TYR A 670 18.28 -20.51 4.99
C TYR A 670 17.59 -20.58 3.62
N PRO A 671 16.30 -20.99 3.52
CA PRO A 671 15.62 -21.14 2.23
C PRO A 671 15.66 -19.86 1.40
N GLY A 672 16.13 -19.97 0.15
CA GLY A 672 16.28 -18.84 -0.77
C GLY A 672 17.55 -17.98 -0.57
N LYS A 673 18.38 -18.23 0.45
CA LYS A 673 19.62 -17.48 0.70
C LYS A 673 20.86 -18.39 0.73
N VAL A 674 21.94 -17.95 0.10
CA VAL A 674 23.27 -18.60 0.15
C VAL A 674 24.02 -18.23 1.45
N ARG A 675 25.02 -19.03 1.84
CA ARG A 675 25.76 -18.84 3.09
C ARG A 675 26.42 -17.45 3.17
N GLU A 676 26.15 -16.73 4.26
CA GLU A 676 26.73 -15.40 4.56
C GLU A 676 26.99 -15.22 6.06
N VAL A 677 27.91 -14.33 6.44
CA VAL A 677 28.05 -13.87 7.84
C VAL A 677 26.79 -13.11 8.24
N ILE A 678 26.22 -13.37 9.42
CA ILE A 678 24.89 -12.84 9.80
C ILE A 678 24.93 -11.30 9.83
N PRO A 679 24.12 -10.61 9.00
CA PRO A 679 24.06 -9.15 9.03
C PRO A 679 23.46 -8.58 10.32
N ALA A 680 23.99 -7.45 10.80
CA ALA A 680 23.56 -6.81 12.06
C ALA A 680 22.09 -6.32 12.06
N GLU A 681 21.49 -6.14 10.88
CA GLU A 681 20.06 -5.83 10.71
C GLU A 681 19.12 -6.94 11.21
N PHE A 682 19.61 -8.18 11.35
CA PHE A 682 18.89 -9.30 11.96
C PHE A 682 19.23 -9.53 13.44
N LEU A 683 20.07 -8.67 14.03
CA LEU A 683 20.55 -8.81 15.40
C LEU A 683 20.04 -7.68 16.28
N ARG A 684 19.78 -7.96 17.55
CA ARG A 684 19.37 -6.95 18.52
C ARG A 684 20.22 -6.99 19.80
N THR A 685 20.60 -5.83 20.32
CA THR A 685 21.38 -5.65 21.55
C THR A 685 20.54 -5.70 22.82
N THR A 686 19.22 -5.51 22.68
CA THR A 686 18.20 -5.75 23.72
C THR A 686 17.02 -6.51 23.11
N ASP A 687 16.18 -7.15 23.94
CA ASP A 687 15.00 -7.91 23.48
C ASP A 687 14.06 -7.01 22.63
N PRO A 688 13.87 -7.31 21.34
CA PRO A 688 13.07 -6.45 20.45
C PRO A 688 11.57 -6.49 20.75
N PHE A 689 11.05 -7.59 21.31
CA PHE A 689 9.62 -7.71 21.60
C PHE A 689 9.22 -7.04 22.91
N GLY A 690 10.20 -6.81 23.79
CA GLY A 690 10.02 -6.17 25.06
C GLY A 690 9.11 -6.98 25.96
N VAL A 691 9.69 -7.89 26.72
CA VAL A 691 9.07 -8.41 27.95
C VAL A 691 8.43 -7.27 28.75
N GLY A 692 7.15 -7.42 29.11
CA GLY A 692 6.35 -6.45 29.86
C GLY A 692 5.13 -5.92 29.10
N ALA A 693 4.76 -4.66 29.38
CA ALA A 693 3.51 -4.07 28.90
C ALA A 693 3.66 -2.61 28.45
N THR A 694 2.77 -2.12 27.59
CA THR A 694 2.61 -0.68 27.35
C THR A 694 1.69 -0.11 28.43
N LEU A 695 2.10 0.98 29.09
CA LEU A 695 1.26 1.75 30.00
C LEU A 695 0.96 3.12 29.38
N GLU A 696 -0.32 3.43 29.22
CA GLU A 696 -0.82 4.72 28.74
C GLU A 696 -1.55 5.42 29.89
N ARG A 697 -1.35 6.74 30.02
CA ARG A 697 -1.95 7.55 31.10
C ARG A 697 -2.61 8.81 30.54
N TRP A 698 -3.78 9.13 31.08
CA TRP A 698 -4.53 10.35 30.78
C TRP A 698 -4.72 11.16 32.07
N THR A 699 -4.24 12.39 32.09
CA THR A 699 -4.28 13.26 33.28
C THR A 699 -5.42 14.29 33.22
N GLY A 700 -5.94 14.69 34.38
CA GLY A 700 -7.02 15.69 34.47
C GLY A 700 -8.41 15.12 34.25
N ILE A 701 -8.62 13.84 34.58
CA ILE A 701 -9.93 13.19 34.58
C ILE A 701 -10.42 13.11 36.03
N GLY A 702 -11.43 13.91 36.37
CA GLY A 702 -12.12 13.79 37.66
C GLY A 702 -12.96 12.51 37.78
N GLY A 703 -13.46 12.23 38.99
CA GLY A 703 -14.29 11.05 39.26
C GLY A 703 -13.47 9.80 39.61
N VAL A 704 -14.17 8.71 39.93
CA VAL A 704 -13.61 7.45 40.47
C VAL A 704 -14.08 6.22 39.71
N THR A 705 -14.74 6.38 38.55
CA THR A 705 -15.31 5.26 37.79
C THR A 705 -14.69 5.15 36.40
N ILE A 706 -14.55 3.92 35.88
CA ILE A 706 -14.10 3.70 34.50
C ILE A 706 -15.01 4.39 33.46
N ALA A 707 -16.28 4.70 33.79
CA ALA A 707 -17.13 5.53 32.95
C ALA A 707 -16.58 6.96 32.77
N ASP A 708 -15.96 7.54 33.80
CA ASP A 708 -15.30 8.86 33.72
C ASP A 708 -14.11 8.82 32.75
N LEU A 709 -13.35 7.72 32.76
CA LEU A 709 -12.25 7.44 31.82
C LEU A 709 -12.74 7.24 30.36
N MET A 710 -13.98 6.79 30.17
CA MET A 710 -14.58 6.59 28.85
C MET A 710 -15.24 7.84 28.26
N SER A 711 -15.82 8.73 29.08
CA SER A 711 -16.60 9.89 28.60
C SER A 711 -16.00 11.27 28.86
N GLY A 712 -14.90 11.38 29.62
CA GLY A 712 -14.24 12.66 29.91
C GLY A 712 -13.65 13.39 28.69
N THR A 713 -13.29 14.66 28.87
CA THR A 713 -12.61 15.48 27.85
C THR A 713 -11.24 14.94 27.46
N ASN A 714 -10.53 14.33 28.41
CA ASN A 714 -9.26 13.62 28.24
C ASN A 714 -9.45 12.09 28.38
N SER A 715 -10.44 11.50 27.69
CA SER A 715 -10.79 10.07 27.79
C SER A 715 -9.94 9.14 26.90
N LEU A 716 -10.13 7.83 27.04
CA LEU A 716 -9.59 6.77 26.16
C LEU A 716 -9.88 6.98 24.65
N ALA A 717 -10.86 7.82 24.30
CA ALA A 717 -11.15 8.23 22.93
C ALA A 717 -10.18 9.31 22.37
N LYS A 718 -9.21 9.75 23.18
CA LYS A 718 -8.16 10.73 22.83
C LYS A 718 -6.77 10.11 23.03
N ALA A 719 -5.77 10.70 22.39
CA ALA A 719 -4.37 10.32 22.64
C ALA A 719 -4.01 10.48 24.14
N PRO A 720 -3.21 9.57 24.71
CA PRO A 720 -2.79 9.66 26.11
C PRO A 720 -1.90 10.87 26.39
N SER A 721 -1.93 11.34 27.62
CA SER A 721 -1.04 12.39 28.14
C SER A 721 0.42 11.89 28.26
N SER A 722 0.62 10.60 28.51
CA SER A 722 1.92 9.95 28.43
C SER A 722 1.78 8.46 28.08
N THR A 723 2.74 7.91 27.33
CA THR A 723 2.88 6.47 27.04
C THR A 723 4.28 6.02 27.44
N GLU A 724 4.39 4.92 28.17
CA GLU A 724 5.64 4.30 28.57
C GLU A 724 5.61 2.78 28.34
N CYS A 725 6.79 2.16 28.21
CA CYS A 725 6.92 0.71 28.14
C CYS A 725 7.49 0.19 29.46
N LEU A 726 6.73 -0.66 30.14
CA LEU A 726 7.08 -1.29 31.42
C LEU A 726 8.04 -2.48 31.20
N ARG A 727 9.26 -2.20 30.72
CA ARG A 727 10.24 -3.22 30.27
C ARG A 727 11.13 -3.83 31.35
N ASN A 728 10.97 -3.43 32.62
CA ASN A 728 11.82 -3.84 33.75
C ASN A 728 10.98 -4.13 35.02
N LEU A 729 9.73 -4.59 34.88
CA LEU A 729 8.93 -5.00 36.04
C LEU A 729 9.12 -6.48 36.32
N ASP A 730 9.12 -6.86 37.60
CA ASP A 730 9.01 -8.28 37.98
C ASP A 730 7.62 -8.85 37.63
N VAL A 731 6.56 -8.02 37.74
CA VAL A 731 5.15 -8.40 37.58
C VAL A 731 4.31 -7.30 36.92
N LEU A 732 3.17 -7.67 36.32
CA LEU A 732 2.22 -6.75 35.69
C LEU A 732 1.47 -5.90 36.72
N GLU A 733 2.08 -4.78 37.08
CA GLU A 733 1.62 -3.85 38.11
C GLU A 733 1.96 -2.40 37.70
N SER A 734 1.09 -1.45 38.00
CA SER A 734 1.38 -0.03 37.74
C SER A 734 2.44 0.50 38.72
N PRO A 735 3.10 1.62 38.38
CA PRO A 735 3.68 2.50 39.39
C PRO A 735 2.68 2.83 40.52
N LEU A 736 3.20 3.17 41.70
CA LEU A 736 2.40 3.47 42.88
C LEU A 736 2.38 4.97 43.17
N ASN A 737 1.22 5.50 43.56
CA ASN A 737 1.04 6.87 44.05
C ASN A 737 1.60 7.93 43.07
N ILE A 738 1.29 7.80 41.78
CA ILE A 738 1.77 8.67 40.70
C ILE A 738 0.88 9.91 40.43
N GLY A 739 -0.23 10.09 41.12
CA GLY A 739 -0.95 11.37 41.20
C GLY A 739 -2.43 11.26 41.51
N ASP A 740 -3.16 12.36 41.33
CA ASP A 740 -4.63 12.38 41.47
C ASP A 740 -5.29 12.64 40.11
N ASN A 741 -6.59 12.31 40.01
CA ASN A 741 -7.47 12.66 38.90
C ASN A 741 -6.92 12.23 37.53
N TYR A 742 -6.61 10.95 37.38
CA TYR A 742 -6.07 10.38 36.16
C TYR A 742 -6.72 9.03 35.82
N GLY A 743 -6.33 8.43 34.69
CA GLY A 743 -6.61 7.02 34.41
C GLY A 743 -5.50 6.37 33.61
N LEU A 744 -5.40 5.04 33.72
CA LEU A 744 -4.42 4.20 33.02
C LEU A 744 -5.09 3.22 32.08
N ARG A 745 -4.33 2.83 31.06
CA ARG A 745 -4.48 1.57 30.34
C ARG A 745 -3.12 0.87 30.29
N MET A 746 -3.00 -0.27 30.96
CA MET A 746 -1.95 -1.25 30.71
C MET A 746 -2.41 -2.20 29.61
N LYS A 747 -1.57 -2.47 28.60
CA LYS A 747 -1.90 -3.39 27.50
C LYS A 747 -0.68 -4.17 27.03
N GLY A 748 -0.92 -5.38 26.52
CA GLY A 748 0.10 -6.26 25.99
C GLY A 748 -0.50 -7.54 25.43
N TRP A 749 0.37 -8.51 25.13
CA TRP A 749 -0.01 -9.86 24.70
C TRP A 749 0.51 -10.87 25.72
N LEU A 750 -0.42 -11.52 26.41
CA LEU A 750 -0.13 -12.50 27.45
C LEU A 750 0.15 -13.86 26.81
N VAL A 751 1.28 -14.49 27.17
CA VAL A 751 1.75 -15.78 26.66
C VAL A 751 1.74 -16.81 27.80
N PRO A 752 0.82 -17.78 27.81
CA PRO A 752 0.71 -18.75 28.89
C PRO A 752 1.91 -19.71 28.93
N PRO A 753 2.47 -20.03 30.11
CA PRO A 753 3.54 -21.03 30.25
C PRO A 753 3.07 -22.48 30.04
N VAL A 754 1.78 -22.78 30.25
CA VAL A 754 1.23 -24.14 30.14
C VAL A 754 -0.16 -24.12 29.52
N THR A 755 -0.54 -25.18 28.80
CA THR A 755 -1.90 -25.33 28.27
C THR A 755 -2.84 -25.78 29.39
N GLY A 756 -3.97 -25.08 29.60
CA GLY A 756 -4.99 -25.49 30.55
C GLY A 756 -5.88 -24.36 31.04
N LEU A 757 -6.47 -24.56 32.24
CA LEU A 757 -7.44 -23.65 32.84
C LEU A 757 -6.75 -22.60 33.73
N TYR A 758 -6.87 -21.34 33.33
CA TYR A 758 -6.42 -20.16 34.05
C TYR A 758 -7.59 -19.48 34.76
N GLN A 759 -7.35 -18.92 35.94
CA GLN A 759 -8.24 -17.93 36.56
C GLN A 759 -7.42 -16.66 36.84
N PHE A 760 -7.97 -15.50 36.52
CA PHE A 760 -7.33 -14.21 36.67
C PHE A 760 -7.94 -13.42 37.83
N ALA A 761 -7.14 -12.53 38.41
CA ALA A 761 -7.59 -11.56 39.40
C ALA A 761 -6.97 -10.17 39.15
N ILE A 762 -7.69 -9.13 39.54
CA ILE A 762 -7.22 -7.74 39.58
C ILE A 762 -7.31 -7.20 41.02
N SER A 763 -6.36 -6.34 41.40
CA SER A 763 -6.49 -5.47 42.58
C SER A 763 -6.13 -4.05 42.18
N SER A 764 -6.91 -3.06 42.59
CA SER A 764 -6.64 -1.65 42.30
C SER A 764 -7.15 -0.71 43.40
N ASP A 765 -6.65 0.52 43.35
CA ASP A 765 -7.09 1.68 44.11
C ASP A 765 -6.94 2.88 43.16
N ASP A 766 -7.98 3.63 42.80
CA ASP A 766 -9.44 3.35 42.92
C ASP A 766 -9.90 2.19 41.98
N ASN A 767 -10.67 2.49 40.92
CA ASN A 767 -11.53 1.54 40.20
C ASN A 767 -10.83 0.90 38.99
N GLY A 768 -10.85 -0.43 38.94
CA GLY A 768 -10.12 -1.22 37.94
C GLY A 768 -10.98 -2.21 37.15
N GLU A 769 -10.60 -2.44 35.89
CA GLU A 769 -11.17 -3.47 35.03
C GLU A 769 -10.08 -4.27 34.31
N PHE A 770 -10.27 -5.58 34.14
CA PHE A 770 -9.39 -6.43 33.34
C PHE A 770 -10.15 -7.08 32.18
N TRP A 771 -9.60 -6.90 30.99
CA TRP A 771 -10.12 -7.34 29.71
C TRP A 771 -9.12 -8.29 29.04
N LEU A 772 -9.60 -9.43 28.56
CA LEU A 772 -8.79 -10.44 27.87
C LEU A 772 -9.48 -10.83 26.57
N SER A 773 -8.69 -10.99 25.51
CA SER A 773 -9.14 -11.46 24.20
C SER A 773 -9.10 -12.98 24.10
N THR A 774 -9.93 -13.52 23.19
CA THR A 774 -9.94 -14.94 22.86
C THR A 774 -8.76 -15.36 22.00
N ASP A 775 -8.06 -14.41 21.38
CA ASP A 775 -6.85 -14.59 20.58
C ASP A 775 -5.93 -13.35 20.68
N ASP A 776 -4.97 -13.21 19.78
CA ASP A 776 -4.01 -12.11 19.73
C ASP A 776 -4.61 -10.79 19.19
N ASP A 777 -5.87 -10.79 18.77
CA ASP A 777 -6.55 -9.63 18.20
C ASP A 777 -7.24 -8.77 19.30
N PRO A 778 -6.92 -7.47 19.41
CA PRO A 778 -7.59 -6.58 20.36
C PRO A 778 -9.10 -6.38 20.11
N ALA A 779 -9.63 -6.78 18.95
CA ALA A 779 -11.05 -6.68 18.63
C ALA A 779 -11.92 -7.70 19.38
N HIS A 780 -11.37 -8.84 19.81
CA HIS A 780 -12.13 -9.91 20.50
C HIS A 780 -12.06 -9.86 22.03
N LYS A 781 -11.51 -8.78 22.61
CA LYS A 781 -11.42 -8.60 24.06
C LYS A 781 -12.78 -8.47 24.73
N VAL A 782 -12.93 -9.16 25.86
CA VAL A 782 -14.09 -9.08 26.76
C VAL A 782 -13.62 -8.80 28.18
N LYS A 783 -14.45 -8.10 28.98
CA LYS A 783 -14.16 -7.88 30.39
C LYS A 783 -14.30 -9.20 31.15
N ILE A 784 -13.26 -9.62 31.85
CA ILE A 784 -13.23 -10.89 32.57
C ILE A 784 -13.28 -10.74 34.10
N CYS A 785 -12.81 -9.62 34.65
CA CYS A 785 -13.05 -9.23 36.05
C CYS A 785 -12.93 -7.71 36.25
N GLN A 786 -13.34 -7.22 37.42
CA GLN A 786 -13.35 -5.80 37.77
C GLN A 786 -13.32 -5.60 39.29
N ILE A 787 -12.92 -4.43 39.77
CA ILE A 787 -12.96 -4.10 41.20
C ILE A 787 -13.21 -2.61 41.42
N ALA A 788 -14.00 -2.27 42.44
CA ALA A 788 -14.22 -0.88 42.85
C ALA A 788 -13.02 -0.30 43.60
N TRP A 789 -12.49 -1.09 44.55
CA TRP A 789 -11.29 -0.85 45.34
C TRP A 789 -10.88 -2.16 46.03
N ALA A 790 -9.58 -2.42 46.19
CA ALA A 790 -9.07 -3.50 47.04
C ALA A 790 -7.73 -3.11 47.68
N PRO A 791 -7.27 -3.81 48.75
CA PRO A 791 -5.90 -3.67 49.23
C PRO A 791 -4.89 -4.30 48.26
N ARG A 792 -3.70 -3.68 48.14
CA ARG A 792 -2.67 -4.04 47.16
C ARG A 792 -2.28 -5.52 47.19
N ARG A 793 -2.36 -6.18 46.03
CA ARG A 793 -2.09 -7.62 45.84
C ARG A 793 -2.97 -8.55 46.70
N THR A 794 -4.20 -8.13 47.01
CA THR A 794 -5.20 -8.96 47.71
C THR A 794 -6.23 -9.49 46.71
N TRP A 795 -6.13 -10.78 46.38
CA TRP A 795 -6.84 -11.38 45.24
C TRP A 795 -8.23 -11.93 45.59
N ASP A 796 -8.60 -11.98 46.87
CA ASP A 796 -9.81 -12.62 47.37
C ASP A 796 -10.76 -11.75 48.21
N ALA A 797 -10.40 -10.50 48.50
CA ALA A 797 -11.25 -9.49 49.15
C ALA A 797 -12.70 -9.43 48.63
N TYR A 798 -12.90 -9.51 47.31
CA TYR A 798 -14.22 -9.48 46.67
C TYR A 798 -14.37 -10.55 45.57
N PRO A 799 -15.58 -11.08 45.32
CA PRO A 799 -15.81 -12.06 44.24
C PRO A 799 -15.56 -11.51 42.83
N GLU A 800 -16.00 -10.30 42.53
CA GLU A 800 -15.99 -9.67 41.20
C GLU A 800 -14.59 -9.42 40.62
N GLN A 801 -13.59 -9.36 41.48
CA GLN A 801 -12.20 -9.14 41.07
C GLN A 801 -11.55 -10.40 40.49
N LYS A 802 -12.22 -11.56 40.58
CA LYS A 802 -11.79 -12.85 40.02
C LYS A 802 -12.59 -13.23 38.78
N SER A 803 -11.93 -13.70 37.74
CA SER A 803 -12.58 -14.14 36.51
C SER A 803 -13.27 -15.50 36.66
N ALA A 804 -14.05 -15.89 35.64
CA ALA A 804 -14.32 -17.31 35.40
C ALA A 804 -13.02 -18.07 35.03
N TRP A 805 -13.05 -19.40 35.04
CA TRP A 805 -11.96 -20.20 34.51
C TRP A 805 -11.94 -20.13 32.97
N ILE A 806 -10.79 -19.82 32.38
CA ILE A 806 -10.56 -19.61 30.95
C ILE A 806 -9.54 -20.64 30.46
N THR A 807 -9.78 -21.30 29.33
CA THR A 807 -8.79 -22.21 28.74
C THR A 807 -7.83 -21.43 27.86
N LEU A 808 -6.53 -21.53 28.13
CA LEU A 808 -5.47 -20.94 27.31
C LEU A 808 -4.47 -22.03 26.88
N VAL A 809 -3.75 -21.78 25.80
CA VAL A 809 -2.75 -22.69 25.20
C VAL A 809 -1.34 -22.15 25.44
N ALA A 810 -0.39 -23.02 25.79
CA ALA A 810 1.00 -22.63 25.99
C ALA A 810 1.59 -22.02 24.71
N GLY A 811 2.31 -20.90 24.84
CA GLY A 811 2.96 -20.22 23.71
C GLY A 811 2.04 -19.40 22.81
N GLU A 812 0.73 -19.63 22.83
CA GLU A 812 -0.25 -18.79 22.10
C GLU A 812 -0.39 -17.41 22.77
N ALA A 813 -0.59 -16.37 21.96
CA ALA A 813 -0.66 -14.99 22.43
C ALA A 813 -2.10 -14.50 22.59
N TYR A 814 -2.41 -13.88 23.73
CA TYR A 814 -3.74 -13.35 24.03
C TYR A 814 -3.67 -11.86 24.36
N TYR A 815 -4.35 -11.02 23.57
CA TYR A 815 -4.35 -9.58 23.84
C TYR A 815 -5.08 -9.26 25.15
N TYR A 816 -4.54 -8.34 25.95
CA TYR A 816 -5.20 -7.86 27.15
C TYR A 816 -5.17 -6.33 27.32
N GLU A 817 -6.14 -5.82 28.07
CA GLU A 817 -6.15 -4.46 28.63
C GLU A 817 -6.52 -4.51 30.12
N ALA A 818 -5.75 -3.85 30.98
CA ALA A 818 -6.14 -3.52 32.33
C ALA A 818 -6.31 -2.01 32.44
N LEU A 819 -7.44 -1.56 32.96
CA LEU A 819 -7.80 -0.15 33.08
C LEU A 819 -7.85 0.25 34.55
N LEU A 820 -7.38 1.46 34.86
CA LEU A 820 -7.53 2.12 36.17
C LEU A 820 -8.18 3.49 35.97
N LYS A 821 -9.16 3.85 36.79
CA LYS A 821 -9.54 5.25 37.02
C LYS A 821 -9.16 5.62 38.46
N GLU A 822 -8.32 6.63 38.61
CA GLU A 822 -7.86 7.14 39.91
C GLU A 822 -8.47 8.51 40.22
N GLY A 823 -9.15 8.65 41.35
CA GLY A 823 -9.74 9.89 41.82
C GLY A 823 -8.78 10.73 42.65
N THR A 824 -8.56 10.33 43.90
CA THR A 824 -7.63 10.99 44.83
C THR A 824 -7.16 10.02 45.93
N GLY A 825 -5.87 9.98 46.23
CA GLY A 825 -5.36 9.34 47.44
C GLY A 825 -4.15 8.45 47.24
N SER A 826 -4.34 7.13 47.38
CA SER A 826 -3.31 6.12 47.08
C SER A 826 -3.70 5.42 45.80
N ASP A 827 -2.77 5.24 44.88
CA ASP A 827 -3.08 4.74 43.55
C ASP A 827 -2.21 3.54 43.16
N TYR A 828 -2.84 2.50 42.62
CA TYR A 828 -2.18 1.37 41.96
C TYR A 828 -3.16 0.46 41.19
N MET A 829 -2.62 -0.38 40.30
CA MET A 829 -3.33 -1.50 39.66
C MET A 829 -2.37 -2.69 39.52
N SER A 830 -2.83 -3.91 39.84
CA SER A 830 -2.01 -5.13 39.81
C SER A 830 -2.81 -6.33 39.32
N LEU A 831 -2.20 -7.18 38.49
CA LEU A 831 -2.82 -8.36 37.89
C LEU A 831 -2.22 -9.66 38.46
N ALA A 832 -3.08 -10.66 38.67
CA ALA A 832 -2.69 -11.99 39.13
C ALA A 832 -3.39 -13.11 38.34
N TRP A 833 -2.82 -14.30 38.43
CA TRP A 833 -3.36 -15.54 37.85
C TRP A 833 -3.10 -16.77 38.73
N GLN A 834 -3.86 -17.83 38.48
CA GLN A 834 -3.60 -19.19 38.93
C GLN A 834 -3.92 -20.17 37.79
N TYR A 835 -3.18 -21.27 37.69
CA TYR A 835 -3.17 -22.16 36.52
C TYR A 835 -2.62 -23.56 36.88
N PRO A 836 -2.62 -24.57 35.97
CA PRO A 836 -2.18 -25.93 36.31
C PRO A 836 -0.72 -25.95 36.81
N GLY A 837 -0.51 -26.41 38.04
CA GLY A 837 0.80 -26.39 38.71
C GLY A 837 1.08 -25.15 39.57
N LYS A 838 0.20 -24.14 39.54
CA LYS A 838 0.19 -22.95 40.42
C LYS A 838 -1.23 -22.71 40.93
N ASN A 839 -1.56 -23.36 42.05
CA ASN A 839 -2.90 -23.41 42.62
C ASN A 839 -3.30 -22.18 43.46
N ASP A 840 -2.37 -21.25 43.69
CA ASP A 840 -2.59 -20.00 44.42
C ASP A 840 -2.44 -18.81 43.46
N PHE A 841 -3.20 -17.73 43.69
CA PHE A 841 -3.05 -16.50 42.92
C PHE A 841 -1.66 -15.88 43.11
N THR A 842 -0.94 -15.75 42.01
CA THR A 842 0.36 -15.09 41.93
C THR A 842 0.27 -13.89 40.98
N ALA A 843 0.90 -12.77 41.34
CA ALA A 843 1.00 -11.62 40.43
C ALA A 843 1.68 -12.06 39.12
N ILE A 844 1.11 -11.69 37.97
CA ILE A 844 1.54 -12.20 36.66
C ILE A 844 2.95 -11.69 36.39
N PRO A 845 3.98 -12.55 36.25
CA PRO A 845 5.32 -12.08 35.94
C PRO A 845 5.36 -11.38 34.58
N ALA A 846 6.08 -10.26 34.48
CA ALA A 846 6.11 -9.47 33.25
C ALA A 846 6.69 -10.26 32.05
N SER A 847 7.52 -11.28 32.32
CA SER A 847 8.07 -12.24 31.35
C SER A 847 7.02 -13.01 30.55
N PHE A 848 5.77 -13.08 31.02
CA PHE A 848 4.65 -13.70 30.30
C PHE A 848 3.79 -12.68 29.55
N SER A 849 4.32 -11.48 29.30
CA SER A 849 3.67 -10.44 28.51
C SER A 849 4.63 -9.82 27.51
N LEU A 850 4.13 -9.53 26.32
CA LEU A 850 4.85 -8.83 25.25
C LEU A 850 4.28 -7.42 25.07
N VAL A 851 5.17 -6.43 24.88
CA VAL A 851 4.81 -5.02 24.64
C VAL A 851 4.21 -4.81 23.23
N ALA A 852 4.51 -5.69 22.29
CA ALA A 852 4.02 -5.67 20.91
C ALA A 852 3.35 -7.00 20.51
N ARG A 853 2.47 -6.96 19.48
CA ARG A 853 1.83 -8.16 18.93
C ARG A 853 2.92 -9.10 18.40
N PRO A 854 3.05 -10.34 18.92
CA PRO A 854 3.90 -11.33 18.28
C PRO A 854 3.32 -11.59 16.88
N GLN A 855 4.17 -11.50 15.86
CA GLN A 855 3.77 -11.81 14.49
C GLN A 855 3.71 -13.32 14.35
N LEU A 856 2.61 -13.93 14.82
CA LEU A 856 2.39 -15.37 14.68
C LEU A 856 2.39 -15.72 13.18
N PRO A 857 3.25 -16.66 12.73
CA PRO A 857 3.37 -17.00 11.33
C PRO A 857 2.07 -17.61 10.80
N THR A 858 1.42 -16.93 9.85
CA THR A 858 0.27 -17.46 9.11
C THR A 858 0.72 -18.41 8.01
N TYR A 859 1.20 -19.58 8.41
CA TYR A 859 1.55 -20.67 7.48
C TYR A 859 0.38 -20.97 6.54
N CYS A 860 0.66 -21.09 5.24
CA CYS A 860 -0.34 -21.36 4.20
C CYS A 860 -1.48 -20.33 4.13
N GLY A 861 -1.29 -19.13 4.71
CA GLY A 861 -2.34 -18.11 4.85
C GLY A 861 -3.50 -18.53 5.76
N CYS A 862 -3.31 -19.47 6.70
CA CYS A 862 -4.43 -20.09 7.40
C CYS A 862 -4.25 -20.30 8.92
N LYS A 863 -5.23 -19.83 9.71
CA LYS A 863 -5.28 -20.04 11.18
C LYS A 863 -5.33 -21.52 11.61
N SER A 864 -5.71 -22.47 10.74
CA SER A 864 -5.68 -23.91 11.08
C SER A 864 -4.32 -24.57 10.87
N CYS A 865 -3.39 -23.90 10.20
CA CYS A 865 -2.01 -24.35 10.04
C CYS A 865 -1.16 -23.76 11.17
N THR A 866 -1.36 -24.26 12.38
CA THR A 866 -0.59 -23.81 13.55
C THR A 866 0.84 -24.38 13.52
N GLU A 867 1.75 -23.82 14.32
CA GLU A 867 3.12 -24.33 14.43
C GLU A 867 3.17 -25.83 14.81
N ALA A 868 2.25 -26.29 15.67
CA ALA A 868 2.13 -27.71 16.00
C ALA A 868 1.82 -28.58 14.77
N VAL A 869 0.94 -28.12 13.87
CA VAL A 869 0.63 -28.83 12.61
C VAL A 869 1.81 -28.75 11.65
N TRP A 870 2.47 -27.59 11.53
CA TRP A 870 3.65 -27.39 10.69
C TRP A 870 4.81 -28.32 11.07
N ASN A 871 5.06 -28.46 12.38
CA ASN A 871 6.13 -29.30 12.94
C ASN A 871 5.74 -30.77 13.11
N THR A 872 4.51 -31.18 12.77
CA THR A 872 4.10 -32.59 12.87
C THR A 872 4.85 -33.44 11.84
N ASN A 873 5.49 -34.52 12.29
CA ASN A 873 6.21 -35.45 11.43
C ASN A 873 5.25 -36.42 10.71
N VAL A 874 5.48 -36.55 9.40
CA VAL A 874 4.88 -37.56 8.52
C VAL A 874 5.97 -38.45 7.93
N THR A 875 5.60 -39.54 7.28
CA THR A 875 6.54 -40.47 6.63
C THR A 875 5.93 -41.01 5.35
N ASP A 876 6.68 -40.94 4.25
CA ASP A 876 6.34 -41.53 2.96
C ASP A 876 7.48 -42.42 2.44
N ALA A 877 7.41 -42.82 1.17
CA ALA A 877 8.44 -43.65 0.53
C ALA A 877 9.82 -42.96 0.41
N GLY A 878 9.91 -41.64 0.60
CA GLY A 878 11.14 -40.84 0.62
C GLY A 878 11.73 -40.62 2.01
N GLY A 879 11.06 -41.06 3.10
CA GLY A 879 11.55 -40.96 4.47
C GLY A 879 10.61 -40.19 5.41
N SER A 880 11.11 -39.80 6.57
CA SER A 880 10.37 -39.04 7.59
C SER A 880 10.76 -37.56 7.57
N TYR A 881 9.77 -36.67 7.65
CA TYR A 881 9.94 -35.22 7.61
C TYR A 881 8.71 -34.51 8.21
N SER A 882 8.84 -33.25 8.62
CA SER A 882 7.68 -32.46 9.09
C SER A 882 6.79 -32.01 7.92
N CYS A 883 5.51 -31.75 8.20
CA CYS A 883 4.58 -31.15 7.25
C CYS A 883 5.18 -29.89 6.58
N GLY A 884 5.77 -29.00 7.39
CA GLY A 884 6.47 -27.81 6.93
C GLY A 884 7.69 -28.09 6.07
N ALA A 885 8.51 -29.08 6.42
CA ALA A 885 9.66 -29.49 5.61
C ALA A 885 9.24 -30.01 4.23
N ARG A 886 8.12 -30.73 4.12
CA ARG A 886 7.55 -31.16 2.83
C ARG A 886 7.03 -29.99 2.00
N ILE A 887 6.35 -29.04 2.64
CA ILE A 887 5.84 -27.82 1.98
C ILE A 887 7.04 -27.02 1.42
N ALA A 888 8.06 -26.75 2.24
CA ALA A 888 9.28 -26.06 1.85
C ALA A 888 10.06 -26.78 0.74
N TRP A 889 10.10 -28.13 0.75
CA TRP A 889 10.71 -28.91 -0.33
C TRP A 889 9.94 -28.78 -1.65
N LEU A 890 8.59 -28.80 -1.64
CA LEU A 890 7.79 -28.59 -2.85
C LEU A 890 7.96 -27.17 -3.43
N GLN A 891 8.10 -26.16 -2.58
CA GLN A 891 8.38 -24.79 -3.03
C GLN A 891 9.78 -24.70 -3.67
N SER A 892 10.82 -25.19 -2.98
CA SER A 892 12.21 -25.02 -3.39
C SER A 892 12.68 -25.96 -4.51
N ALA A 893 12.29 -27.23 -4.46
CA ALA A 893 12.73 -28.26 -5.41
C ALA A 893 11.77 -28.47 -6.59
N GLN A 894 10.52 -28.02 -6.48
CA GLN A 894 9.48 -28.22 -7.51
C GLN A 894 8.77 -26.93 -7.95
N GLY A 895 9.16 -25.76 -7.42
CA GLY A 895 8.66 -24.45 -7.85
C GLY A 895 7.19 -24.18 -7.50
N TYR A 896 6.61 -24.90 -6.53
CA TYR A 896 5.23 -24.66 -6.10
C TYR A 896 5.14 -23.31 -5.36
N THR A 897 4.02 -22.59 -5.53
CA THR A 897 3.67 -21.50 -4.59
C THR A 897 3.38 -22.10 -3.21
N GLU A 898 3.50 -21.30 -2.14
CA GLU A 898 3.17 -21.77 -0.78
C GLU A 898 1.75 -22.37 -0.71
N ALA A 899 0.73 -21.66 -1.20
CA ALA A 899 -0.65 -22.13 -1.22
C ALA A 899 -0.83 -23.46 -1.98
N SER A 900 -0.14 -23.61 -3.12
CA SER A 900 -0.14 -24.86 -3.91
C SER A 900 0.58 -26.00 -3.19
N ALA A 901 1.71 -25.72 -2.55
CA ALA A 901 2.48 -26.69 -1.77
C ALA A 901 1.68 -27.16 -0.55
N CYS A 902 1.09 -26.24 0.21
CA CYS A 902 0.21 -26.55 1.35
C CYS A 902 -0.96 -27.45 0.96
N THR A 903 -1.72 -27.06 -0.09
CA THR A 903 -2.84 -27.88 -0.59
C THR A 903 -2.37 -29.27 -1.05
N LYS A 904 -1.17 -29.37 -1.64
CA LYS A 904 -0.57 -30.65 -2.03
C LYS A 904 -0.18 -31.51 -0.81
N VAL A 905 0.46 -30.94 0.22
CA VAL A 905 0.82 -31.68 1.45
C VAL A 905 -0.41 -32.08 2.26
N PHE A 906 -1.45 -31.24 2.31
CA PHE A 906 -2.75 -31.64 2.84
C PHE A 906 -3.36 -32.80 2.05
N THR A 907 -3.25 -32.81 0.72
CA THR A 907 -3.74 -33.92 -0.11
C THR A 907 -2.93 -35.21 0.12
N GLU A 908 -1.62 -35.10 0.37
CA GLU A 908 -0.74 -36.23 0.72
C GLU A 908 -1.01 -36.76 2.13
N PHE A 909 -1.33 -35.90 3.11
CA PHE A 909 -1.48 -36.24 4.53
C PHE A 909 -2.71 -35.60 5.20
N PRO A 910 -3.95 -35.86 4.73
CA PRO A 910 -5.15 -35.08 5.06
C PRO A 910 -5.62 -35.17 6.52
N THR A 911 -5.12 -36.14 7.28
CA THR A 911 -5.44 -36.32 8.72
C THR A 911 -4.32 -35.85 9.65
N VAL A 912 -3.19 -35.39 9.11
CA VAL A 912 -1.98 -35.06 9.88
C VAL A 912 -1.51 -33.65 9.55
N CYS A 913 -1.29 -33.34 8.28
CA CYS A 913 -0.91 -32.01 7.81
C CYS A 913 -2.15 -31.18 7.45
N LEU A 914 -2.86 -30.66 8.45
CA LEU A 914 -4.14 -29.92 8.32
C LEU A 914 -4.03 -28.53 7.65
N CYS A 915 -2.93 -28.28 6.93
CA CYS A 915 -2.56 -27.01 6.32
C CYS A 915 -3.07 -26.90 4.88
N ASN A 916 -4.32 -26.49 4.68
CA ASN A 916 -4.94 -26.40 3.35
C ASN A 916 -5.39 -24.97 2.99
N ALA A 917 -4.67 -24.31 2.08
CA ALA A 917 -4.98 -22.94 1.64
C ALA A 917 -6.39 -22.78 1.02
N VAL A 918 -6.96 -23.83 0.42
CA VAL A 918 -8.28 -23.79 -0.22
C VAL A 918 -9.43 -23.72 0.79
N SER A 919 -9.29 -24.34 1.97
CA SER A 919 -10.33 -24.27 3.02
C SER A 919 -10.36 -22.94 3.77
N CYS A 920 -9.36 -22.09 3.59
CA CYS A 920 -9.16 -20.86 4.38
C CYS A 920 -9.64 -19.59 3.66
N SER A 921 -10.02 -19.73 2.39
CA SER A 921 -10.62 -18.70 1.53
C SER A 921 -12.13 -18.90 1.32
N GLY A 922 -12.80 -19.55 2.28
CA GLY A 922 -14.21 -19.93 2.19
C GLY A 922 -15.11 -19.21 3.19
N SER A 923 -16.09 -18.45 2.67
CA SER A 923 -17.30 -18.13 3.41
C SER A 923 -18.01 -19.42 3.85
N LEU A 924 -18.60 -19.42 5.06
CA LEU A 924 -19.18 -20.61 5.68
C LEU A 924 -20.16 -21.34 4.74
N PRO A 925 -19.88 -22.60 4.33
CA PRO A 925 -20.87 -23.39 3.61
C PRO A 925 -22.00 -23.75 4.57
N THR A 926 -23.22 -23.34 4.23
CA THR A 926 -24.43 -23.74 4.95
C THR A 926 -24.57 -25.26 4.93
N GLN A 927 -24.64 -25.89 6.11
CA GLN A 927 -24.79 -27.34 6.22
C GLN A 927 -26.04 -27.83 5.47
N LYS A 928 -25.84 -28.75 4.52
CA LYS A 928 -26.93 -29.63 4.08
C LYS A 928 -27.27 -30.60 5.23
N PRO A 929 -28.56 -30.88 5.50
CA PRO A 929 -28.95 -31.74 6.61
C PRO A 929 -28.44 -33.18 6.39
N SER A 930 -27.94 -33.80 7.46
CA SER A 930 -27.42 -35.16 7.43
C SER A 930 -28.52 -36.20 7.25
N GLY A 931 -28.29 -37.14 6.32
CA GLY A 931 -29.09 -38.36 6.17
C GLY A 931 -28.38 -39.56 6.79
N PHE A 932 -29.18 -40.54 7.22
CA PHE A 932 -28.82 -41.86 7.80
C PHE A 932 -28.62 -41.90 9.34
N PRO A 933 -29.00 -43.04 9.98
CA PRO A 933 -29.99 -42.94 11.05
C PRO A 933 -29.53 -43.46 12.43
N THR A 934 -30.26 -43.04 13.45
CA THR A 934 -30.09 -43.45 14.85
C THR A 934 -30.35 -44.94 15.09
N ARG A 935 -29.49 -45.58 15.89
CA ARG A 935 -29.83 -46.86 16.55
C ARG A 935 -30.90 -46.64 17.64
N LYS A 936 -31.72 -47.68 17.83
CA LYS A 936 -33.01 -47.71 18.55
C LYS A 936 -32.86 -47.83 20.10
N PRO A 937 -33.94 -47.77 20.91
CA PRO A 937 -34.00 -46.85 22.06
C PRO A 937 -34.14 -47.54 23.44
N SER A 938 -34.04 -46.75 24.52
CA SER A 938 -34.59 -47.08 25.84
C SER A 938 -36.03 -46.57 26.02
N LEU A 939 -36.74 -47.09 27.03
CA LEU A 939 -38.20 -47.22 27.03
C LEU A 939 -38.96 -46.15 27.83
N ARG A 940 -40.20 -45.91 27.35
CA ARG A 940 -41.38 -45.30 28.03
C ARG A 940 -41.45 -43.76 28.21
N PRO A 941 -42.67 -43.18 28.34
CA PRO A 941 -42.95 -41.88 27.75
C PRO A 941 -43.62 -40.81 28.65
N THR A 942 -43.75 -39.61 28.06
CA THR A 942 -44.70 -38.50 28.37
C THR A 942 -44.58 -37.70 29.67
N ARG A 943 -44.44 -36.38 29.48
CA ARG A 943 -45.56 -35.43 29.69
C ARG A 943 -45.54 -34.31 28.63
N LYS A 944 -46.73 -33.79 28.29
CA LYS A 944 -46.96 -32.80 27.22
C LYS A 944 -46.58 -31.37 27.64
N PRO A 945 -46.23 -30.47 26.70
CA PRO A 945 -46.17 -29.03 26.92
C PRO A 945 -47.57 -28.38 26.84
N SER A 946 -47.74 -27.21 27.48
CA SER A 946 -48.92 -26.35 27.30
C SER A 946 -48.53 -24.91 26.96
N LEU A 947 -48.82 -24.54 25.71
CA LEU A 947 -49.20 -23.22 25.21
C LEU A 947 -50.24 -22.54 26.15
N ARG A 948 -50.47 -21.21 26.23
CA ARG A 948 -50.32 -20.05 25.30
C ARG A 948 -50.43 -18.71 26.13
N PRO A 949 -50.66 -17.47 25.61
CA PRO A 949 -49.99 -16.26 26.14
C PRO A 949 -50.93 -15.04 26.43
N THR A 950 -50.35 -13.83 26.48
CA THR A 950 -50.97 -12.47 26.54
C THR A 950 -51.49 -12.04 27.94
N ARG A 951 -51.50 -10.75 28.33
CA ARG A 951 -51.45 -9.47 27.58
C ARG A 951 -50.89 -8.32 28.46
N LYS A 952 -50.23 -7.30 27.87
CA LYS A 952 -49.89 -5.98 28.49
C LYS A 952 -51.16 -5.06 28.54
N PRO A 953 -51.08 -3.77 28.94
CA PRO A 953 -50.76 -3.18 30.26
C PRO A 953 -51.82 -2.10 30.69
N LEU A 954 -51.69 -1.43 31.86
CA LEU A 954 -52.02 0.01 32.01
C LEU A 954 -51.60 0.66 33.37
N ARG A 955 -51.54 1.99 33.36
CA ARG A 955 -50.92 2.94 34.32
C ARG A 955 -51.51 3.05 35.74
N ARG A 956 -50.62 2.99 36.74
CA ARG A 956 -50.15 4.08 37.65
C ARG A 956 -51.15 5.15 38.19
N THR A 957 -51.36 5.14 39.51
CA THR A 957 -51.60 6.30 40.42
C THR A 957 -50.93 5.98 41.78
N LYS A 958 -49.88 6.71 42.22
CA LYS A 958 -49.86 7.76 43.28
C LYS A 958 -50.95 7.61 44.38
N LYS A 959 -50.78 7.90 45.68
CA LYS A 959 -49.70 8.18 46.66
C LYS A 959 -50.43 8.74 47.92
N ALA A 960 -49.89 8.51 49.13
CA ALA A 960 -50.13 9.30 50.38
C ALA A 960 -51.49 9.06 51.11
N THR A 961 -51.67 9.22 52.45
CA THR A 961 -50.75 9.48 53.59
C THR A 961 -51.41 9.27 54.99
N GLN A 962 -50.60 9.28 56.07
CA GLN A 962 -50.95 9.63 57.50
C GLN A 962 -51.71 8.57 58.34
N LYS A 963 -51.54 8.47 59.68
CA LYS A 963 -50.75 9.19 60.73
C LYS A 963 -50.44 8.19 61.91
N PRO A 964 -49.82 8.55 63.07
CA PRO A 964 -49.34 9.85 63.57
C PRO A 964 -47.80 9.87 63.87
N ILE A 965 -47.16 10.99 64.20
CA ILE A 965 -47.66 12.37 64.48
C ILE A 965 -47.28 13.33 63.36
#